data_AF-A0A6N2EKR3-F1
#
_entry.id   AF-A0A6N2EKR3-F1
#
_cell.length_a   1.000
_cell.length_b   1.000
_cell.length_c   1.000
_cell.angle_alpha   90.00
_cell.angle_beta   90.00
_cell.angle_gamma   90.00
#
_symmetry.space_group_name_H-M   'P 1'
#
loop_
_entity.id
_entity.type
_entity.pdbx_description
1 polymer ?
#
loop_
_entity_poly.entity_id
_entity_poly.type
_entity_poly.pdbx_seq_one_letter_code
_entity_poly.pdbx_strand_id
1 'polypeptide(L)'
;MQTRKTAAALAAVAGLCGTAIAQDSINSIADAPPFSDAPEAFATNQVIADYVVDLAPLTTSWGNVFGVAPVLKQHNSTQGQFYNNLPGAGSISQTNLIGVNAPAPFYQFWNAPGFGVHPTNNTQPTQTLSPAGPTTQFAIAASSFDAGVNTQLVAIVNYEPSEPGRLYVRRINAAVNGDQFSSSSQFGGGAIDASGNLYFRADDFNVTRIPLFNGTGSIHVDSLGRNPSVVSVVSDGTELDSSNIMLDGATTNVLGPSAIPADRAGGPRAMTTNFNDEFISGPPTAFVSRGGSHFGATGVSTQRGSLAYSPITGTNPDSIGTAALITKSTGGPNDSLLIWEIDANGEVISGSSRLLTLPSTISDPVSGHSISGAEIGEFDHVRSLTAFRGANGQVAVGRLPNGRNIAAAVTYNQTGFGTSNQRNPLNNVVAVDWNPNDPSDQNWRLVAWVGPDSVLGTANGGAFNYSAGQIAGANPALPGAGKAISDGPGGQTLGRLQALGNFANLAGPSISPPYIDAKGNIWFVASSYIDDVDPNGDPFRRGGTRLFRSVWDSASGGYELERVLEVGDIIDGQNSDTQYRVSFIGVADGSTLRSSTLWSNSGNASAWNNTDPADIGQQDTRGTGGVYLPVQITYDSSGTGQFQNNVDQTYQVALYIGHLAESAPTCPPDLNGDGVVDADDFFLFLQLFAAGDPRADFNNDGVIDADDFFAFL
;
A
#
# COMPACT_ATOMS: atom_id res chain seq x y z
N MET A 1 -28.23 35.34 57.55
CA MET A 1 -27.52 35.69 56.30
C MET A 1 -26.23 34.87 56.31
N GLN A 2 -26.07 33.81 55.49
CA GLN A 2 -25.77 33.83 54.03
C GLN A 2 -24.48 34.64 53.76
N THR A 3 -23.41 34.14 53.11
CA THR A 3 -23.19 32.96 52.22
C THR A 3 -21.70 32.58 52.32
N ARG A 4 -21.26 31.33 52.57
CA ARG A 4 -21.06 30.18 51.67
C ARG A 4 -20.19 30.40 50.40
N LYS A 5 -19.02 29.71 50.40
CA LYS A 5 -18.32 28.95 49.32
C LYS A 5 -17.17 29.58 48.47
N THR A 6 -16.06 28.80 48.45
CA THR A 6 -15.07 28.54 47.35
C THR A 6 -14.21 29.69 46.81
N ALA A 7 -13.02 29.47 46.23
CA ALA A 7 -12.41 28.23 45.71
C ALA A 7 -10.89 28.11 46.00
N ALA A 8 -10.35 26.90 45.83
CA ALA A 8 -8.90 26.64 45.79
C ALA A 8 -8.37 26.75 44.34
N ALA A 9 -7.11 27.16 44.17
CA ALA A 9 -6.44 27.15 42.87
C ALA A 9 -4.90 27.15 43.02
N LEU A 10 -4.30 25.95 42.99
CA LEU A 10 -3.01 25.65 42.34
C LEU A 10 -2.79 24.11 42.35
N ALA A 11 -2.06 23.58 41.36
CA ALA A 11 -1.82 22.16 41.08
C ALA A 11 -2.99 21.37 40.43
N ALA A 12 -3.26 21.65 39.15
CA ALA A 12 -4.08 20.79 38.27
C ALA A 12 -3.82 21.01 36.76
N VAL A 13 -2.57 20.87 36.29
CA VAL A 13 -2.25 20.62 34.86
C VAL A 13 -1.01 19.71 34.77
N ALA A 14 -1.20 18.43 35.08
CA ALA A 14 -0.22 17.36 34.87
C ALA A 14 -0.96 16.01 35.02
N GLY A 15 -1.69 15.60 33.98
CA GLY A 15 -2.47 14.37 34.00
C GLY A 15 -3.03 14.06 32.63
N LEU A 16 -2.77 12.85 32.13
CA LEU A 16 -3.18 12.33 30.82
C LEU A 16 -2.48 13.00 29.61
N CYS A 17 -1.15 13.07 29.63
CA CYS A 17 -0.39 12.85 28.40
C CYS A 17 -0.40 11.35 28.12
N GLY A 18 -0.84 10.92 26.93
CA GLY A 18 -0.84 9.51 26.56
C GLY A 18 0.57 8.97 26.42
N THR A 19 0.84 7.78 26.98
CA THR A 19 1.99 6.95 26.63
C THR A 19 1.76 6.36 25.26
N ALA A 20 2.60 6.69 24.28
CA ALA A 20 2.21 6.57 22.88
C ALA A 20 3.42 6.28 21.99
N ILE A 21 3.78 5.01 21.81
CA ILE A 21 5.21 4.72 21.61
C ILE A 21 5.68 4.59 20.14
N ALA A 22 5.56 3.51 19.36
CA ALA A 22 5.76 3.36 17.87
C ALA A 22 5.74 1.88 17.42
N GLN A 23 5.98 1.57 16.13
CA GLN A 23 5.72 0.26 15.51
C GLN A 23 6.93 -0.48 14.90
N ASP A 24 8.03 0.22 14.62
CA ASP A 24 9.34 -0.43 14.42
C ASP A 24 9.89 -0.82 15.79
N SER A 25 9.41 -1.95 16.30
CA SER A 25 9.66 -2.43 17.66
C SER A 25 9.68 -3.95 17.73
N ILE A 26 10.29 -4.46 18.79
CA ILE A 26 10.15 -5.84 19.25
C ILE A 26 9.70 -5.86 20.71
N ASN A 27 8.98 -6.90 21.11
CA ASN A 27 8.65 -7.19 22.50
C ASN A 27 9.95 -7.32 23.32
N SER A 28 10.03 -6.63 24.45
CA SER A 28 11.19 -6.67 25.37
C SER A 28 11.24 -7.93 26.24
N ILE A 29 10.16 -8.71 26.23
CA ILE A 29 10.05 -10.02 26.89
C ILE A 29 10.31 -11.09 25.81
N ALA A 30 11.47 -11.75 25.89
CA ALA A 30 11.93 -12.73 24.90
C ALA A 30 11.22 -14.10 25.05
N ASP A 31 9.91 -14.13 24.80
CA ASP A 31 9.07 -15.32 24.80
C ASP A 31 8.36 -15.52 23.45
N ALA A 32 8.06 -16.78 23.12
CA ALA A 32 7.31 -17.17 21.92
C ALA A 32 5.83 -16.69 21.97
N PRO A 33 5.03 -16.84 20.89
CA PRO A 33 3.60 -16.53 20.93
C PRO A 33 2.91 -17.21 22.12
N PRO A 34 2.05 -16.51 22.88
CA PRO A 34 1.29 -15.32 22.47
C PRO A 34 1.89 -13.96 22.90
N PHE A 35 3.13 -13.89 23.38
CA PHE A 35 3.70 -12.64 23.91
C PHE A 35 4.08 -11.66 22.78
N SER A 36 3.14 -10.77 22.44
CA SER A 36 3.21 -9.81 21.34
C SER A 36 3.24 -8.38 21.85
N ASP A 37 3.97 -7.49 21.17
CA ASP A 37 3.93 -6.05 21.44
C ASP A 37 2.97 -5.28 20.50
N ALA A 38 2.20 -6.00 19.67
CA ALA A 38 1.14 -5.41 18.88
C ALA A 38 0.06 -4.77 19.78
N PRO A 39 -0.48 -3.58 19.45
CA PRO A 39 -1.52 -2.95 20.27
C PRO A 39 -2.80 -3.78 20.41
N GLU A 40 -3.52 -3.63 21.52
CA GLU A 40 -4.80 -4.31 21.77
C GLU A 40 -6.00 -3.53 21.19
N ALA A 41 -6.98 -4.23 20.62
CA ALA A 41 -8.16 -3.63 20.00
C ALA A 41 -9.15 -2.99 20.99
N PHE A 42 -9.10 -3.41 22.26
CA PHE A 42 -10.07 -3.03 23.30
C PHE A 42 -9.46 -2.18 24.43
N ALA A 43 -8.16 -1.87 24.36
CA ALA A 43 -7.47 -1.09 25.38
C ALA A 43 -7.67 0.41 25.13
N THR A 44 -8.38 1.10 26.04
CA THR A 44 -8.64 2.55 25.91
C THR A 44 -7.36 3.37 25.85
N ASN A 45 -6.35 3.02 26.65
CA ASN A 45 -5.03 3.67 26.63
C ASN A 45 -4.19 3.38 25.38
N GLN A 46 -4.70 2.64 24.39
CA GLN A 46 -4.04 2.34 23.11
C GLN A 46 -4.87 2.77 21.88
N VAL A 47 -5.93 3.57 22.09
CA VAL A 47 -6.78 4.09 21.01
C VAL A 47 -6.03 5.08 20.12
N ILE A 48 -5.19 5.94 20.70
CA ILE A 48 -4.29 6.86 19.97
C ILE A 48 -2.85 6.64 20.44
N ALA A 49 -1.89 6.65 19.49
CA ALA A 49 -0.47 6.72 19.78
C ALA A 49 0.28 7.58 18.75
N ASP A 50 0.99 8.61 19.22
CA ASP A 50 1.79 9.59 18.47
C ASP A 50 3.29 9.29 18.58
N TYR A 51 3.92 8.94 17.46
CA TYR A 51 5.28 8.43 17.42
C TYR A 51 6.10 8.69 16.17
N VAL A 52 7.42 8.57 16.30
CA VAL A 52 8.37 8.66 15.19
C VAL A 52 8.55 7.29 14.52
N VAL A 53 8.66 7.29 13.19
CA VAL A 53 9.15 6.17 12.39
C VAL A 53 10.16 6.71 11.39
N ASP A 54 11.40 6.23 11.45
CA ASP A 54 12.47 6.59 10.54
C ASP A 54 12.59 5.54 9.42
N LEU A 55 12.78 6.00 8.19
CA LEU A 55 12.79 5.18 6.98
C LEU A 55 14.17 4.61 6.68
N ALA A 56 14.24 3.30 6.53
CA ALA A 56 15.44 2.63 6.03
C ALA A 56 15.58 2.81 4.50
N PRO A 57 16.81 2.85 3.95
CA PRO A 57 17.02 2.85 2.51
C PRO A 57 16.61 1.52 1.87
N LEU A 58 15.91 1.60 0.74
CA LEU A 58 15.47 0.47 -0.09
C LEU A 58 15.92 0.70 -1.53
N THR A 59 16.96 -0.02 -1.96
CA THR A 59 17.52 0.10 -3.32
C THR A 59 16.81 -0.86 -4.28
N THR A 60 16.22 -0.31 -5.34
CA THR A 60 15.54 -1.10 -6.38
C THR A 60 16.51 -1.83 -7.31
N SER A 61 15.99 -2.70 -8.19
CA SER A 61 16.83 -3.30 -9.24
C SER A 61 17.42 -2.30 -10.23
N TRP A 62 16.96 -1.04 -10.27
CA TRP A 62 17.50 0.02 -11.13
C TRP A 62 18.42 1.00 -10.37
N GLY A 63 18.72 0.73 -9.10
CA GLY A 63 19.54 1.61 -8.26
C GLY A 63 18.82 2.84 -7.71
N ASN A 64 17.50 2.99 -7.91
CA ASN A 64 16.73 4.05 -7.25
C ASN A 64 16.58 3.73 -5.76
N VAL A 65 16.69 4.75 -4.89
CA VAL A 65 16.55 4.58 -3.44
C VAL A 65 15.21 5.13 -2.95
N PHE A 66 14.37 4.24 -2.43
CA PHE A 66 13.17 4.59 -1.67
C PHE A 66 13.45 4.50 -0.16
N GLY A 67 12.57 5.08 0.64
CA GLY A 67 12.54 4.90 2.09
C GLY A 67 11.45 3.90 2.46
N VAL A 68 11.75 2.98 3.38
CA VAL A 68 10.83 1.92 3.80
C VAL A 68 10.78 1.76 5.32
N ALA A 69 9.58 1.60 5.89
CA ALA A 69 9.40 1.25 7.30
C ALA A 69 8.00 0.67 7.62
N PRO A 70 7.85 -0.11 8.71
CA PRO A 70 6.56 -0.58 9.20
C PRO A 70 5.83 0.53 10.00
N VAL A 71 4.91 1.25 9.35
CA VAL A 71 4.18 2.37 9.97
C VAL A 71 2.97 1.96 10.83
N LEU A 72 2.47 0.73 10.70
CA LEU A 72 1.43 0.16 11.59
C LEU A 72 1.65 -1.35 11.78
N LYS A 73 1.63 -1.87 13.01
CA LYS A 73 1.29 -3.28 13.25
C LYS A 73 -0.23 -3.46 13.28
N GLN A 74 -0.68 -4.60 12.77
CA GLN A 74 -2.03 -5.10 13.03
C GLN A 74 -2.23 -5.33 14.54
N HIS A 75 -3.48 -5.31 15.03
CA HIS A 75 -3.80 -5.49 16.45
C HIS A 75 -3.41 -6.89 16.98
N ASN A 76 -3.09 -7.02 18.27
CA ASN A 76 -2.72 -8.28 18.93
C ASN A 76 -3.73 -9.40 18.66
N SER A 77 -3.24 -10.63 18.42
CA SER A 77 -4.10 -11.77 18.06
C SER A 77 -4.81 -12.34 19.29
N THR A 78 -6.08 -12.66 19.09
CA THR A 78 -6.94 -13.27 20.08
C THR A 78 -6.78 -14.80 20.14
N GLN A 79 -6.19 -15.41 19.11
CA GLN A 79 -6.05 -16.87 18.97
C GLN A 79 -4.77 -17.44 19.59
N GLY A 80 -3.81 -16.57 19.95
CA GLY A 80 -2.51 -16.97 20.52
C GLY A 80 -1.58 -17.77 19.61
N GLN A 81 -1.98 -18.03 18.35
CA GLN A 81 -1.18 -18.71 17.32
C GLN A 81 -0.31 -17.75 16.50
N PHE A 82 -0.65 -16.46 16.51
CA PHE A 82 0.04 -15.39 15.80
C PHE A 82 0.36 -14.26 16.79
N TYR A 83 1.39 -13.47 16.50
CA TYR A 83 1.66 -12.25 17.28
C TYR A 83 0.56 -11.19 17.03
N ASN A 84 -0.02 -11.12 15.84
CA ASN A 84 -1.09 -10.18 15.55
C ASN A 84 -2.07 -10.65 14.47
N ASN A 85 -3.19 -9.92 14.37
CA ASN A 85 -4.31 -10.15 13.47
C ASN A 85 -3.90 -10.14 11.99
N LEU A 86 -4.71 -10.79 11.16
CA LEU A 86 -4.48 -10.81 9.72
C LEU A 86 -4.86 -9.48 9.07
N PRO A 87 -4.09 -8.99 8.09
CA PRO A 87 -4.40 -7.76 7.38
C PRO A 87 -5.54 -7.99 6.40
N GLY A 88 -6.51 -7.08 6.38
CA GLY A 88 -7.53 -6.96 5.34
C GLY A 88 -7.22 -5.85 4.33
N ALA A 89 -8.25 -5.38 3.64
CA ALA A 89 -8.14 -4.23 2.75
C ALA A 89 -7.54 -3.00 3.45
N GLY A 90 -6.77 -2.20 2.72
CA GLY A 90 -6.28 -0.91 3.18
C GLY A 90 -6.18 0.10 2.05
N SER A 91 -5.74 1.30 2.38
CA SER A 91 -5.66 2.44 1.45
C SER A 91 -4.69 3.50 1.96
N ILE A 92 -4.11 4.27 1.06
CA ILE A 92 -3.45 5.55 1.35
C ILE A 92 -4.24 6.70 0.71
N SER A 93 -4.17 7.89 1.31
CA SER A 93 -4.78 9.09 0.76
C SER A 93 -4.25 9.39 -0.64
N GLN A 94 -5.16 9.79 -1.53
CA GLN A 94 -4.86 10.06 -2.95
C GLN A 94 -4.32 11.49 -3.19
N THR A 95 -4.20 12.28 -2.12
CA THR A 95 -3.67 13.65 -2.09
C THR A 95 -2.77 13.80 -0.85
N ASN A 96 -2.03 14.92 -0.79
CA ASN A 96 -1.23 15.36 0.34
C ASN A 96 -1.68 16.75 0.79
N LEU A 97 -1.78 16.99 2.11
CA LEU A 97 -1.90 18.34 2.67
C LEU A 97 -0.49 18.92 2.86
N ILE A 98 -0.21 20.11 2.33
CA ILE A 98 1.13 20.74 2.42
C ILE A 98 1.08 21.92 3.39
N GLY A 99 2.13 22.09 4.19
CA GLY A 99 2.28 23.24 5.09
C GLY A 99 1.32 23.21 6.27
N VAL A 100 0.91 22.01 6.71
CA VAL A 100 0.01 21.82 7.85
C VAL A 100 0.80 21.50 9.13
N ASN A 101 0.24 21.85 10.28
CA ASN A 101 0.79 21.43 11.57
C ASN A 101 0.49 19.94 11.78
N ALA A 102 1.44 19.21 12.37
CA ALA A 102 1.21 17.83 12.75
C ALA A 102 0.10 17.72 13.84
N PRO A 103 -0.70 16.64 13.86
CA PRO A 103 -1.79 16.47 14.82
C PRO A 103 -1.36 16.42 16.30
N ALA A 104 -0.09 16.09 16.59
CA ALA A 104 0.48 16.09 17.93
C ALA A 104 1.61 17.13 18.07
N PRO A 105 1.81 17.73 19.26
CA PRO A 105 2.96 18.58 19.52
C PRO A 105 4.25 17.78 19.81
N PHE A 106 4.12 16.52 20.22
CA PHE A 106 5.22 15.63 20.59
C PHE A 106 4.91 14.21 20.12
N TYR A 107 5.95 13.53 19.65
CA TYR A 107 5.93 12.15 19.17
C TYR A 107 7.03 11.38 19.94
N GLN A 108 6.74 10.20 20.48
CA GLN A 108 7.79 9.41 21.17
C GLN A 108 8.84 8.90 20.18
N PHE A 109 10.08 8.78 20.63
CA PHE A 109 11.23 8.39 19.80
C PHE A 109 12.17 7.41 20.53
N TRP A 110 12.77 6.50 19.78
CA TRP A 110 13.88 5.64 20.20
C TRP A 110 14.70 5.16 18.99
N ASN A 111 15.81 4.52 19.33
CA ASN A 111 16.88 4.04 18.47
C ASN A 111 17.57 2.82 19.13
N ALA A 112 16.78 1.86 19.64
CA ALA A 112 17.26 0.71 20.41
C ALA A 112 16.21 -0.42 20.49
N PRO A 113 16.62 -1.70 20.66
CA PRO A 113 15.69 -2.83 20.70
C PRO A 113 14.82 -2.84 21.97
N GLY A 114 13.61 -3.41 21.86
CA GLY A 114 12.69 -3.61 22.98
C GLY A 114 11.84 -2.39 23.36
N PHE A 115 12.09 -1.21 22.77
CA PHE A 115 11.21 -0.04 22.88
C PHE A 115 10.06 -0.12 21.85
N GLY A 116 8.85 0.32 22.20
CA GLY A 116 7.64 0.07 21.37
C GLY A 116 6.30 0.47 22.01
N VAL A 117 5.23 0.59 21.21
CA VAL A 117 3.87 1.05 21.62
C VAL A 117 3.31 0.43 22.90
N HIS A 118 3.65 -0.83 23.20
CA HIS A 118 2.90 -1.62 24.17
C HIS A 118 3.23 -1.20 25.61
N PRO A 119 2.24 -0.86 26.45
CA PRO A 119 2.48 -0.34 27.81
C PRO A 119 3.12 -1.35 28.76
N THR A 120 3.05 -2.66 28.45
CA THR A 120 3.58 -3.75 29.29
C THR A 120 4.59 -4.66 28.60
N ASN A 121 4.66 -4.64 27.27
CA ASN A 121 5.46 -5.59 26.48
C ASN A 121 6.59 -4.88 25.72
N ASN A 122 6.77 -3.57 25.96
CA ASN A 122 7.93 -2.83 25.53
C ASN A 122 8.46 -1.97 26.68
N THR A 123 9.75 -1.67 26.64
CA THR A 123 10.33 -0.59 27.40
C THR A 123 9.75 0.74 26.91
N GLN A 124 9.31 1.59 27.83
CA GLN A 124 8.79 2.91 27.47
C GLN A 124 9.99 3.85 27.15
N PRO A 125 10.00 4.56 26.01
CA PRO A 125 11.06 5.53 25.71
C PRO A 125 11.00 6.71 26.66
N THR A 126 12.12 7.40 26.70
CA THR A 126 12.35 8.59 27.52
C THR A 126 12.54 9.85 26.68
N GLN A 127 12.49 9.73 25.35
CA GLN A 127 12.71 10.81 24.39
C GLN A 127 11.45 11.10 23.58
N THR A 128 11.24 12.37 23.27
CA THR A 128 10.18 12.85 22.40
C THR A 128 10.74 13.86 21.41
N LEU A 129 10.35 13.75 20.15
CA LEU A 129 10.63 14.73 19.11
C LEU A 129 9.37 15.55 18.82
N SER A 130 9.57 16.76 18.31
CA SER A 130 8.55 17.63 17.75
C SER A 130 8.93 17.97 16.32
N PRO A 131 7.99 18.08 15.37
CA PRO A 131 8.25 18.75 14.11
C PRO A 131 8.74 20.19 14.38
N ALA A 132 9.78 20.60 13.68
CA ALA A 132 10.37 21.93 13.78
C ALA A 132 9.56 23.01 13.01
N GLY A 133 8.72 22.61 12.05
CA GLY A 133 8.00 23.51 11.17
C GLY A 133 6.75 22.91 10.49
N PRO A 134 6.28 23.55 9.41
CA PRO A 134 5.13 23.07 8.64
C PRO A 134 5.45 21.74 7.94
N THR A 135 4.57 20.77 8.13
CA THR A 135 4.72 19.41 7.61
C THR A 135 3.91 19.19 6.34
N THR A 136 4.22 18.10 5.64
CA THR A 136 3.30 17.49 4.67
C THR A 136 2.63 16.27 5.29
N GLN A 137 1.31 16.19 5.15
CA GLN A 137 0.46 15.16 5.74
C GLN A 137 -0.21 14.28 4.69
N PHE A 138 -0.19 12.98 4.95
CA PHE A 138 -1.02 11.97 4.28
C PHE A 138 -1.65 11.05 5.32
N ALA A 139 -2.52 10.14 4.90
CA ALA A 139 -3.14 9.17 5.79
C ALA A 139 -3.14 7.76 5.19
N ILE A 140 -2.95 6.75 6.03
CA ILE A 140 -3.09 5.33 5.71
C ILE A 140 -4.23 4.75 6.55
N ALA A 141 -5.04 3.89 5.95
CA ALA A 141 -6.00 3.04 6.65
C ALA A 141 -5.72 1.57 6.36
N ALA A 142 -5.85 0.72 7.37
CA ALA A 142 -5.65 -0.72 7.26
C ALA A 142 -6.71 -1.49 8.06
N SER A 143 -7.45 -2.37 7.40
CA SER A 143 -8.36 -3.29 8.07
C SER A 143 -7.56 -4.39 8.77
N SER A 144 -8.00 -4.80 9.96
CA SER A 144 -7.48 -5.96 10.70
C SER A 144 -8.60 -6.93 11.01
N PHE A 145 -8.35 -8.25 10.93
CA PHE A 145 -9.33 -9.25 11.34
C PHE A 145 -8.74 -10.48 12.02
N ASP A 146 -9.53 -11.02 12.95
CA ASP A 146 -9.33 -12.29 13.65
C ASP A 146 -10.71 -12.88 14.02
N ALA A 147 -10.78 -14.02 14.70
CA ALA A 147 -12.03 -14.70 15.03
C ALA A 147 -12.98 -13.83 15.89
N GLY A 148 -13.95 -13.19 15.24
CA GLY A 148 -14.96 -12.33 15.87
C GLY A 148 -14.56 -10.86 16.01
N VAL A 149 -13.30 -10.50 15.76
CA VAL A 149 -12.79 -9.12 15.87
C VAL A 149 -12.44 -8.59 14.48
N ASN A 150 -13.05 -7.48 14.08
CA ASN A 150 -12.65 -6.69 12.92
C ASN A 150 -12.38 -5.26 13.39
N THR A 151 -11.33 -4.64 12.87
CA THR A 151 -10.96 -3.25 13.19
C THR A 151 -10.56 -2.49 11.94
N GLN A 152 -10.66 -1.16 12.03
CA GLN A 152 -10.02 -0.23 11.10
C GLN A 152 -8.93 0.54 11.86
N LEU A 153 -7.69 0.41 11.39
CA LEU A 153 -6.54 1.16 11.87
C LEU A 153 -6.29 2.35 10.94
N VAL A 154 -5.90 3.47 11.52
CA VAL A 154 -5.47 4.66 10.78
C VAL A 154 -4.09 5.11 11.26
N ALA A 155 -3.25 5.54 10.33
CA ALA A 155 -2.07 6.35 10.57
C ALA A 155 -2.27 7.69 9.88
N ILE A 156 -2.31 8.79 10.63
CA ILE A 156 -2.10 10.13 10.08
C ILE A 156 -0.60 10.38 10.14
N VAL A 157 0.02 10.57 8.98
CA VAL A 157 1.48 10.62 8.85
C VAL A 157 1.88 12.00 8.38
N ASN A 158 2.75 12.64 9.14
CA ASN A 158 3.34 13.92 8.83
C ASN A 158 4.85 13.76 8.63
N TYR A 159 5.46 14.50 7.72
CA TYR A 159 6.91 14.57 7.57
C TYR A 159 7.33 16.01 7.24
N GLU A 160 8.58 16.33 7.54
CA GLU A 160 9.16 17.63 7.17
C GLU A 160 9.82 17.51 5.79
N PRO A 161 9.55 18.40 4.81
CA PRO A 161 10.18 18.31 3.49
C PRO A 161 11.71 18.41 3.51
N SER A 162 12.30 18.91 4.59
CA SER A 162 13.75 18.92 4.85
C SER A 162 14.29 17.62 5.45
N GLU A 163 13.44 16.78 6.04
CA GLU A 163 13.82 15.50 6.68
C GLU A 163 12.85 14.38 6.24
N PRO A 164 12.76 14.06 4.93
CA PRO A 164 11.80 13.07 4.41
C PRO A 164 11.96 11.65 4.97
N GLY A 165 13.14 11.33 5.51
CA GLY A 165 13.38 10.05 6.19
C GLY A 165 12.62 9.91 7.51
N ARG A 166 12.14 10.99 8.12
CA ARG A 166 11.48 10.98 9.43
C ARG A 166 9.97 11.19 9.30
N LEU A 167 9.21 10.19 9.76
CA LEU A 167 7.75 10.23 9.78
C LEU A 167 7.23 10.42 11.22
N TYR A 168 6.39 11.42 11.41
CA TYR A 168 5.62 11.68 12.63
C TYR A 168 4.22 11.07 12.46
N VAL A 169 4.01 9.90 13.05
CA VAL A 169 2.82 9.05 12.87
C VAL A 169 1.88 9.17 14.07
N ARG A 170 0.66 9.65 13.85
CA ARG A 170 -0.47 9.45 14.78
C ARG A 170 -1.24 8.20 14.37
N ARG A 171 -1.04 7.09 15.10
CA ARG A 171 -1.86 5.88 15.02
C ARG A 171 -3.18 6.09 15.75
N ILE A 172 -4.26 5.61 15.15
CA ILE A 172 -5.62 5.66 15.68
C ILE A 172 -6.28 4.30 15.45
N ASN A 173 -6.83 3.68 16.50
CA ASN A 173 -7.80 2.60 16.37
C ASN A 173 -9.14 3.25 15.97
N ALA A 174 -9.39 3.36 14.66
CA ALA A 174 -10.46 4.19 14.13
C ALA A 174 -11.84 3.52 14.17
N ALA A 175 -11.92 2.19 14.26
CA ALA A 175 -13.16 1.46 14.54
C ALA A 175 -12.86 0.03 15.03
N VAL A 176 -13.67 -0.47 15.97
CA VAL A 176 -13.77 -1.90 16.30
C VAL A 176 -15.23 -2.36 16.28
N ASN A 177 -15.48 -3.57 15.78
CA ASN A 177 -16.83 -4.12 15.56
C ASN A 177 -17.55 -4.62 16.82
N GLY A 178 -17.00 -4.37 18.01
CA GLY A 178 -17.53 -4.78 19.31
C GLY A 178 -16.69 -4.26 20.49
N ASP A 179 -17.21 -4.41 21.71
CA ASP A 179 -16.56 -4.02 22.98
C ASP A 179 -15.66 -5.14 23.58
N GLN A 180 -15.80 -6.36 23.06
CA GLN A 180 -15.12 -7.60 23.47
C GLN A 180 -15.05 -8.56 22.25
N PHE A 181 -14.74 -9.85 22.47
CA PHE A 181 -14.71 -10.93 21.47
C PHE A 181 -16.10 -11.31 20.89
N SER A 182 -16.84 -10.32 20.41
CA SER A 182 -18.20 -10.46 19.90
C SER A 182 -18.51 -9.34 18.91
N SER A 183 -19.06 -9.69 17.75
CA SER A 183 -19.24 -8.78 16.63
C SER A 183 -20.68 -8.31 16.49
N SER A 184 -20.87 -7.00 16.31
CA SER A 184 -22.10 -6.38 15.81
C SER A 184 -22.09 -6.21 14.28
N SER A 185 -20.92 -6.29 13.67
CA SER A 185 -20.71 -6.11 12.23
C SER A 185 -19.45 -6.83 11.75
N GLN A 186 -19.34 -7.08 10.44
CA GLN A 186 -18.06 -7.33 9.77
C GLN A 186 -17.65 -6.07 9.01
N PHE A 187 -16.35 -5.77 9.00
CA PHE A 187 -15.83 -4.63 8.25
C PHE A 187 -15.26 -5.08 6.89
N GLY A 188 -15.50 -4.25 5.89
CA GLY A 188 -15.00 -4.40 4.53
C GLY A 188 -13.94 -3.36 4.18
N GLY A 189 -13.56 -3.32 2.90
CA GLY A 189 -12.67 -2.30 2.39
C GLY A 189 -13.28 -0.90 2.34
N GLY A 190 -12.42 0.05 2.02
CA GLY A 190 -12.67 1.47 2.21
C GLY A 190 -11.55 2.33 1.65
N ALA A 191 -11.58 3.61 2.02
CA ALA A 191 -10.60 4.61 1.65
C ALA A 191 -10.44 5.67 2.75
N ILE A 192 -9.33 6.39 2.73
CA ILE A 192 -9.06 7.52 3.63
C ILE A 192 -8.59 8.73 2.84
N ASP A 193 -8.89 9.94 3.30
CA ASP A 193 -8.29 11.18 2.78
C ASP A 193 -7.16 11.70 3.69
N ALA A 194 -6.35 12.64 3.18
CA ALA A 194 -5.21 13.16 3.92
C ALA A 194 -5.59 13.95 5.20
N SER A 195 -6.87 14.30 5.35
CA SER A 195 -7.44 14.92 6.56
C SER A 195 -7.87 13.90 7.61
N GLY A 196 -7.75 12.60 7.35
CA GLY A 196 -8.11 11.53 8.28
C GLY A 196 -9.58 11.10 8.25
N ASN A 197 -10.34 11.49 7.22
CA ASN A 197 -11.70 10.97 7.01
C ASN A 197 -11.62 9.56 6.46
N LEU A 198 -11.89 8.57 7.31
CA LEU A 198 -11.96 7.18 6.94
C LEU A 198 -13.39 6.84 6.49
N TYR A 199 -13.52 6.11 5.39
CA TYR A 199 -14.77 5.54 4.89
C TYR A 199 -14.61 4.05 4.69
N PHE A 200 -15.55 3.23 5.18
CA PHE A 200 -15.51 1.78 4.97
C PHE A 200 -16.90 1.17 4.91
N ARG A 201 -16.97 0.00 4.27
CA ARG A 201 -18.18 -0.83 4.20
C ARG A 201 -18.33 -1.66 5.48
N ALA A 202 -19.56 -1.93 5.90
CA ALA A 202 -19.85 -2.92 6.94
C ALA A 202 -21.12 -3.74 6.62
N ASP A 203 -21.27 -4.91 7.24
CA ASP A 203 -22.44 -5.79 7.12
C ASP A 203 -22.71 -6.64 8.36
N ASP A 204 -23.83 -7.38 8.33
CA ASP A 204 -24.31 -8.31 9.36
C ASP A 204 -23.89 -9.79 9.17
N PHE A 205 -22.94 -10.07 8.28
CA PHE A 205 -22.59 -11.46 7.94
C PHE A 205 -21.92 -12.20 9.11
N ASN A 206 -22.55 -13.29 9.57
CA ASN A 206 -22.06 -14.13 10.67
C ASN A 206 -21.73 -13.36 11.97
N VAL A 207 -22.45 -12.27 12.25
CA VAL A 207 -22.27 -11.51 13.49
C VAL A 207 -22.84 -12.25 14.71
N THR A 208 -22.33 -11.95 15.90
CA THR A 208 -22.63 -12.69 17.14
C THR A 208 -23.39 -11.89 18.20
N ARG A 209 -23.62 -10.59 17.98
CA ARG A 209 -24.53 -9.73 18.74
C ARG A 209 -25.70 -9.26 17.89
N ILE A 210 -26.53 -8.37 18.45
CA ILE A 210 -27.48 -7.55 17.70
C ILE A 210 -26.68 -6.87 16.56
N PRO A 211 -27.13 -7.01 15.30
CA PRO A 211 -26.38 -6.50 14.18
C PRO A 211 -26.53 -4.98 14.11
N LEU A 212 -25.45 -4.29 13.74
CA LEU A 212 -25.47 -2.83 13.52
C LEU A 212 -26.31 -2.45 12.28
N PHE A 213 -26.37 -3.35 11.30
CA PHE A 213 -27.09 -3.21 10.03
C PHE A 213 -28.07 -4.37 9.84
N ASN A 214 -29.04 -4.22 8.94
CA ASN A 214 -29.80 -5.35 8.41
C ASN A 214 -29.47 -5.48 6.92
N GLY A 215 -28.52 -6.35 6.59
CA GLY A 215 -27.81 -6.35 5.32
C GLY A 215 -26.50 -5.54 5.35
N THR A 216 -26.34 -4.60 4.41
CA THR A 216 -25.06 -3.87 4.22
C THR A 216 -25.19 -2.37 4.44
N GLY A 217 -24.10 -1.72 4.85
CA GLY A 217 -24.03 -0.28 5.06
C GLY A 217 -22.64 0.29 4.83
N SER A 218 -22.53 1.61 5.02
CA SER A 218 -21.26 2.35 4.89
C SER A 218 -21.11 3.32 6.06
N ILE A 219 -19.90 3.40 6.61
CA ILE A 219 -19.54 4.21 7.78
C ILE A 219 -18.47 5.22 7.38
N HIS A 220 -18.58 6.43 7.92
CA HIS A 220 -17.52 7.43 7.99
C HIS A 220 -17.03 7.55 9.43
N VAL A 221 -15.72 7.78 9.59
CA VAL A 221 -15.08 8.15 10.86
C VAL A 221 -14.20 9.37 10.62
N ASP A 222 -14.41 10.43 11.40
CA ASP A 222 -13.40 11.46 11.62
C ASP A 222 -12.37 10.90 12.60
N SER A 223 -11.25 10.41 12.04
CA SER A 223 -10.24 9.72 12.83
C SER A 223 -9.55 10.66 13.82
N LEU A 224 -9.33 11.93 13.43
CA LEU A 224 -8.70 12.93 14.29
C LEU A 224 -9.63 13.40 15.42
N GLY A 225 -10.94 13.31 15.22
CA GLY A 225 -11.95 13.57 16.25
C GLY A 225 -12.13 12.46 17.30
N ARG A 226 -11.42 11.32 17.21
CA ARG A 226 -11.59 10.18 18.14
C ARG A 226 -11.25 10.52 19.59
N ASN A 227 -12.09 10.05 20.53
CA ASN A 227 -11.84 10.22 21.96
C ASN A 227 -10.85 9.15 22.49
N PRO A 228 -9.61 9.52 22.92
CA PRO A 228 -8.61 8.55 23.38
C PRO A 228 -8.95 7.89 24.72
N SER A 229 -10.04 8.25 25.39
CA SER A 229 -10.47 7.64 26.66
C SER A 229 -11.52 6.54 26.48
N VAL A 230 -12.00 6.30 25.26
CA VAL A 230 -13.13 5.39 24.98
C VAL A 230 -12.74 4.44 23.84
N VAL A 231 -13.07 3.15 23.98
CA VAL A 231 -12.87 2.18 22.89
C VAL A 231 -13.73 2.60 21.70
N SER A 232 -13.15 2.65 20.51
CA SER A 232 -13.79 3.12 19.27
C SER A 232 -14.78 2.11 18.68
N VAL A 233 -15.71 1.64 19.51
CA VAL A 233 -16.72 0.65 19.15
C VAL A 233 -17.74 1.27 18.21
N VAL A 234 -17.98 0.60 17.08
CA VAL A 234 -19.09 0.90 16.17
C VAL A 234 -20.09 -0.26 16.29
N SER A 235 -21.04 -0.13 17.24
CA SER A 235 -22.06 -1.12 17.56
C SER A 235 -23.42 -0.48 17.83
N ASP A 236 -24.43 -1.29 18.13
CA ASP A 236 -25.79 -0.84 18.41
C ASP A 236 -25.89 0.00 19.70
N GLY A 237 -26.67 1.08 19.64
CA GLY A 237 -27.19 1.78 20.82
C GLY A 237 -26.24 2.70 21.61
N THR A 238 -24.99 2.90 21.19
CA THR A 238 -24.05 3.84 21.82
C THR A 238 -23.81 5.10 20.98
N GLU A 239 -23.26 6.15 21.60
CA GLU A 239 -22.77 7.31 20.85
C GLU A 239 -21.62 6.87 19.93
N LEU A 240 -21.82 7.07 18.63
CA LEU A 240 -20.81 6.84 17.60
C LEU A 240 -19.76 7.95 17.68
N ASP A 241 -18.83 7.83 18.63
CA ASP A 241 -17.69 8.74 18.84
C ASP A 241 -17.05 9.09 17.49
N SER A 242 -17.20 10.36 17.08
CA SER A 242 -16.71 10.89 15.79
C SER A 242 -16.96 9.98 14.56
N SER A 243 -18.10 9.27 14.52
CA SER A 243 -18.48 8.40 13.40
C SER A 243 -19.91 8.65 12.92
N ASN A 244 -20.15 8.45 11.62
CA ASN A 244 -21.46 8.56 11.01
C ASN A 244 -21.79 7.31 10.19
N ILE A 245 -22.97 6.73 10.40
CA ILE A 245 -23.55 5.78 9.44
C ILE A 245 -24.01 6.60 8.22
N MET A 246 -23.33 6.45 7.10
CA MET A 246 -23.65 7.13 5.84
C MET A 246 -24.80 6.44 5.11
N LEU A 247 -24.88 5.10 5.25
CA LEU A 247 -25.93 4.28 4.67
C LEU A 247 -26.22 3.11 5.62
N ASP A 248 -27.49 2.93 5.97
CA ASP A 248 -27.99 1.90 6.87
C ASP A 248 -28.90 0.91 6.12
N GLY A 249 -28.81 -0.38 6.48
CA GLY A 249 -29.74 -1.44 6.07
C GLY A 249 -30.04 -1.50 4.57
N ALA A 250 -29.04 -1.29 3.71
CA ALA A 250 -29.24 -1.21 2.27
C ALA A 250 -29.79 -2.53 1.73
N THR A 251 -30.99 -2.48 1.14
CA THR A 251 -31.69 -3.64 0.55
C THR A 251 -30.95 -4.26 -0.64
N THR A 252 -29.97 -3.54 -1.16
CA THR A 252 -29.03 -3.97 -2.20
C THR A 252 -27.63 -3.81 -1.67
N ASN A 253 -26.79 -4.82 -1.84
CA ASN A 253 -25.40 -4.78 -1.42
C ASN A 253 -24.69 -3.54 -1.98
N VAL A 254 -24.08 -2.75 -1.10
CA VAL A 254 -23.12 -1.70 -1.49
C VAL A 254 -21.69 -2.20 -1.45
N LEU A 255 -20.86 -1.60 -2.30
CA LEU A 255 -19.42 -1.88 -2.40
C LEU A 255 -18.62 -0.95 -1.47
N GLY A 256 -17.30 -1.18 -1.39
CA GLY A 256 -16.41 -0.36 -0.59
C GLY A 256 -16.43 1.12 -1.02
N PRO A 257 -16.65 2.08 -0.09
CA PRO A 257 -16.69 3.50 -0.44
C PRO A 257 -15.29 4.06 -0.64
N SER A 258 -15.07 4.75 -1.76
CA SER A 258 -13.87 5.55 -2.00
C SER A 258 -14.04 6.96 -1.42
N ALA A 259 -12.93 7.58 -1.02
CA ALA A 259 -12.89 8.94 -0.53
C ALA A 259 -12.89 9.92 -1.70
N ILE A 260 -13.57 11.06 -1.54
CA ILE A 260 -13.33 12.26 -2.32
C ILE A 260 -12.58 13.21 -1.38
N PRO A 261 -11.29 13.52 -1.62
CA PRO A 261 -10.46 14.17 -0.62
C PRO A 261 -11.00 15.52 -0.15
N ALA A 262 -11.07 15.72 1.17
CA ALA A 262 -11.62 16.94 1.75
C ALA A 262 -10.85 18.22 1.35
N ASP A 263 -9.55 18.13 1.02
CA ASP A 263 -8.76 19.25 0.47
C ASP A 263 -9.26 19.73 -0.89
N ARG A 264 -9.92 18.85 -1.64
CA ARG A 264 -10.50 19.15 -2.96
C ARG A 264 -11.99 19.45 -2.90
N ALA A 265 -12.73 18.74 -2.04
CA ALA A 265 -14.19 18.84 -1.93
C ALA A 265 -14.70 19.88 -0.91
N GLY A 266 -13.80 20.53 -0.16
CA GLY A 266 -14.13 21.50 0.89
C GLY A 266 -14.71 20.88 2.17
N GLY A 267 -14.59 19.56 2.34
CA GLY A 267 -15.11 18.83 3.50
C GLY A 267 -15.23 17.33 3.25
N PRO A 268 -15.57 16.52 4.28
CA PRO A 268 -15.65 15.07 4.17
C PRO A 268 -16.70 14.64 3.13
N ARG A 269 -16.28 13.87 2.12
CA ARG A 269 -17.16 13.25 1.12
C ARG A 269 -16.66 11.88 0.69
N ALA A 270 -17.60 11.04 0.29
CA ALA A 270 -17.33 9.72 -0.25
C ALA A 270 -18.13 9.46 -1.52
N MET A 271 -17.81 8.36 -2.18
CA MET A 271 -18.60 7.75 -3.25
C MET A 271 -18.48 6.23 -3.24
N THR A 272 -19.58 5.54 -3.57
CA THR A 272 -19.62 4.09 -3.76
C THR A 272 -20.59 3.72 -4.90
N THR A 273 -20.67 2.44 -5.20
CA THR A 273 -21.54 1.81 -6.17
C THR A 273 -22.25 0.60 -5.56
N ASN A 274 -23.34 0.15 -6.17
CA ASN A 274 -24.12 -0.99 -5.70
C ASN A 274 -24.44 -2.01 -6.81
N PHE A 275 -25.01 -3.15 -6.44
CA PHE A 275 -25.38 -4.21 -7.40
C PHE A 275 -26.64 -3.90 -8.25
N ASN A 276 -27.29 -2.74 -8.08
CA ASN A 276 -28.38 -2.26 -8.93
C ASN A 276 -27.89 -1.28 -10.01
N ASP A 277 -26.59 -1.21 -10.27
CA ASP A 277 -26.00 -0.32 -11.27
C ASP A 277 -26.19 1.18 -10.94
N GLU A 278 -26.31 1.52 -9.64
CA GLU A 278 -26.38 2.89 -9.13
C GLU A 278 -25.02 3.41 -8.63
N PHE A 279 -24.78 4.71 -8.84
CA PHE A 279 -23.72 5.49 -8.19
C PHE A 279 -24.29 6.23 -6.98
N ILE A 280 -23.57 6.21 -5.87
CA ILE A 280 -23.97 6.82 -4.59
C ILE A 280 -22.83 7.74 -4.15
N SER A 281 -23.10 9.01 -3.84
CA SER A 281 -22.06 9.91 -3.36
C SER A 281 -22.61 11.11 -2.60
N GLY A 282 -21.76 11.74 -1.80
CA GLY A 282 -22.09 12.93 -1.02
C GLY A 282 -21.26 13.05 0.27
N PRO A 283 -21.57 14.02 1.13
CA PRO A 283 -21.03 14.08 2.48
C PRO A 283 -21.68 13.00 3.37
N PRO A 284 -21.06 12.63 4.51
CA PRO A 284 -21.58 11.61 5.43
C PRO A 284 -23.05 11.78 5.86
N THR A 285 -23.55 13.01 5.90
CA THR A 285 -24.92 13.37 6.30
C THR A 285 -25.93 13.41 5.13
N ALA A 286 -25.47 13.29 3.88
CA ALA A 286 -26.31 13.30 2.68
C ALA A 286 -25.73 12.39 1.59
N PHE A 287 -25.39 11.16 1.97
CA PHE A 287 -24.83 10.15 1.08
C PHE A 287 -25.96 9.41 0.35
N VAL A 288 -26.26 9.81 -0.89
CA VAL A 288 -27.50 9.45 -1.59
C VAL A 288 -27.24 8.83 -2.97
N SER A 289 -28.18 7.98 -3.43
CA SER A 289 -28.15 7.45 -4.80
C SER A 289 -28.37 8.57 -5.82
N ARG A 290 -27.52 8.55 -6.85
CA ARG A 290 -27.59 9.37 -8.07
C ARG A 290 -27.98 8.50 -9.28
N GLY A 291 -28.39 7.26 -9.04
CA GLY A 291 -28.74 6.29 -10.08
C GLY A 291 -27.61 6.02 -11.06
N GLY A 292 -27.97 5.73 -12.32
CA GLY A 292 -27.02 5.50 -13.41
C GLY A 292 -26.34 6.75 -13.98
N SER A 293 -26.26 7.86 -13.24
CA SER A 293 -25.71 9.14 -13.73
C SER A 293 -24.28 9.03 -14.25
N HIS A 294 -23.48 8.13 -13.65
CA HIS A 294 -22.09 7.87 -14.00
C HIS A 294 -21.92 7.19 -15.37
N PHE A 295 -22.95 6.50 -15.88
CA PHE A 295 -22.84 5.80 -17.17
C PHE A 295 -22.52 6.77 -18.30
N GLY A 296 -23.32 7.82 -18.49
CA GLY A 296 -23.08 9.06 -19.27
C GLY A 296 -22.73 8.93 -20.77
N ALA A 297 -22.12 7.83 -21.18
CA ALA A 297 -21.65 7.47 -22.51
C ALA A 297 -22.59 6.41 -23.12
N THR A 298 -22.65 6.38 -24.44
CA THR A 298 -23.49 5.43 -25.16
C THR A 298 -22.95 4.00 -25.07
N GLY A 299 -23.83 3.05 -24.81
CA GLY A 299 -23.51 1.61 -24.85
C GLY A 299 -23.11 0.98 -23.52
N VAL A 300 -23.30 1.69 -22.41
CA VAL A 300 -23.06 1.20 -21.04
C VAL A 300 -24.37 1.09 -20.27
N SER A 301 -24.56 0.01 -19.52
CA SER A 301 -25.75 -0.19 -18.68
C SER A 301 -25.50 -0.98 -17.40
N THR A 302 -24.24 -1.25 -17.02
CA THR A 302 -23.93 -2.08 -15.84
C THR A 302 -22.49 -1.88 -15.35
N GLN A 303 -22.22 -2.05 -14.04
CA GLN A 303 -20.94 -1.77 -13.40
C GLN A 303 -20.36 -2.99 -12.65
N ARG A 304 -19.04 -3.09 -12.50
CA ARG A 304 -18.36 -4.19 -11.80
C ARG A 304 -17.17 -3.68 -10.98
N GLY A 305 -16.99 -4.25 -9.79
CA GLY A 305 -15.92 -3.88 -8.88
C GLY A 305 -16.19 -2.58 -8.11
N SER A 306 -15.34 -2.33 -7.12
CA SER A 306 -15.36 -1.12 -6.30
C SER A 306 -14.70 0.02 -7.09
N LEU A 307 -15.27 1.22 -7.03
CA LEU A 307 -14.72 2.35 -7.77
C LEU A 307 -13.41 2.88 -7.18
N ALA A 308 -12.54 3.40 -8.04
CA ALA A 308 -11.36 4.18 -7.65
C ALA A 308 -11.65 5.69 -7.68
N TYR A 309 -10.81 6.46 -6.98
CA TYR A 309 -10.64 7.91 -7.16
C TYR A 309 -9.18 8.18 -7.56
N SER A 310 -8.97 9.19 -8.40
CA SER A 310 -7.65 9.78 -8.69
C SER A 310 -7.77 11.31 -8.72
N PRO A 311 -6.78 12.06 -8.20
CA PRO A 311 -6.78 13.53 -8.23
C PRO A 311 -6.53 14.09 -9.64
N ILE A 312 -6.25 13.24 -10.62
CA ILE A 312 -6.07 13.64 -12.02
C ILE A 312 -7.40 14.09 -12.62
N THR A 313 -7.36 15.25 -13.27
CA THR A 313 -8.49 15.85 -13.98
C THR A 313 -8.28 15.81 -15.50
N GLY A 314 -9.37 15.94 -16.25
CA GLY A 314 -9.38 16.13 -17.68
C GLY A 314 -9.15 17.59 -18.04
N THR A 315 -10.15 18.19 -18.70
CA THR A 315 -10.10 19.59 -19.17
C THR A 315 -11.20 20.45 -18.56
N ASN A 316 -12.09 19.88 -17.74
CA ASN A 316 -13.16 20.64 -17.10
C ASN A 316 -12.62 21.36 -15.85
N PRO A 317 -12.79 22.70 -15.71
CA PRO A 317 -12.29 23.45 -14.56
C PRO A 317 -13.01 23.15 -13.24
N ASP A 318 -14.24 22.61 -13.29
CA ASP A 318 -15.01 22.22 -12.10
C ASP A 318 -14.66 20.81 -11.60
N SER A 319 -13.82 20.09 -12.35
CA SER A 319 -13.32 18.75 -12.01
C SER A 319 -12.34 18.81 -10.86
N ILE A 320 -12.60 17.99 -9.83
CA ILE A 320 -11.68 17.80 -8.71
C ILE A 320 -11.02 16.41 -8.70
N GLY A 321 -11.28 15.59 -9.72
CA GLY A 321 -10.67 14.29 -9.91
C GLY A 321 -11.47 13.39 -10.84
N THR A 322 -10.91 12.21 -11.11
CA THR A 322 -11.51 11.18 -11.97
C THR A 322 -11.88 9.96 -11.13
N ALA A 323 -13.08 9.43 -11.33
CA ALA A 323 -13.51 8.15 -10.80
C ALA A 323 -13.47 7.07 -11.90
N ALA A 324 -13.24 5.81 -11.52
CA ALA A 324 -13.09 4.71 -12.47
C ALA A 324 -13.59 3.36 -11.92
N LEU A 325 -14.15 2.50 -12.78
CA LEU A 325 -14.50 1.11 -12.48
C LEU A 325 -14.52 0.22 -13.74
N ILE A 326 -14.66 -1.09 -13.55
CA ILE A 326 -14.81 -2.06 -14.66
C ILE A 326 -16.27 -2.09 -15.12
N THR A 327 -16.50 -2.12 -16.43
CA THR A 327 -17.83 -2.23 -17.02
C THR A 327 -17.84 -3.24 -18.16
N LYS A 328 -18.92 -3.26 -18.92
CA LYS A 328 -19.16 -4.09 -20.09
C LYS A 328 -19.60 -3.21 -21.26
N SER A 329 -19.09 -3.49 -22.44
CA SER A 329 -19.73 -3.07 -23.68
C SER A 329 -21.12 -3.71 -23.80
N THR A 330 -22.00 -3.14 -24.64
CA THR A 330 -23.36 -3.64 -24.82
C THR A 330 -23.36 -5.10 -25.32
N GLY A 331 -23.73 -6.04 -24.45
CA GLY A 331 -23.75 -7.47 -24.73
C GLY A 331 -22.40 -8.18 -24.58
N GLY A 332 -21.35 -7.48 -24.15
CA GLY A 332 -20.00 -8.01 -23.99
C GLY A 332 -19.71 -8.68 -22.63
N PRO A 333 -18.51 -9.26 -22.47
CA PRO A 333 -17.94 -9.67 -21.19
C PRO A 333 -17.50 -8.44 -20.36
N ASN A 334 -16.69 -8.61 -19.31
CA ASN A 334 -16.05 -7.47 -18.61
C ASN A 334 -14.93 -6.86 -19.49
N ASP A 335 -15.27 -6.29 -20.64
CA ASP A 335 -14.30 -5.89 -21.68
C ASP A 335 -13.89 -4.42 -21.66
N SER A 336 -14.41 -3.63 -20.73
CA SER A 336 -14.32 -2.17 -20.79
C SER A 336 -14.07 -1.52 -19.44
N LEU A 337 -13.43 -0.36 -19.46
CA LEU A 337 -13.29 0.55 -18.32
C LEU A 337 -14.27 1.71 -18.48
N LEU A 338 -14.94 2.09 -17.39
CA LEU A 338 -15.75 3.31 -17.32
C LEU A 338 -15.03 4.32 -16.44
N ILE A 339 -14.81 5.52 -16.97
CA ILE A 339 -14.20 6.65 -16.25
C ILE A 339 -15.08 7.88 -16.37
N TRP A 340 -15.11 8.74 -15.35
CA TRP A 340 -15.82 10.03 -15.39
C TRP A 340 -15.17 11.03 -14.43
N GLU A 341 -15.39 12.32 -14.67
CA GLU A 341 -14.94 13.39 -13.79
C GLU A 341 -16.00 13.70 -12.73
N ILE A 342 -15.56 14.09 -11.53
CA ILE A 342 -16.44 14.46 -10.41
C ILE A 342 -16.18 15.90 -9.94
N ASP A 343 -17.26 16.58 -9.53
CA ASP A 343 -17.20 17.93 -8.98
C ASP A 343 -16.96 17.95 -7.45
N ALA A 344 -16.78 19.14 -6.89
CA ALA A 344 -16.59 19.33 -5.44
C ALA A 344 -17.79 18.89 -4.56
N ASN A 345 -18.96 18.60 -5.15
CA ASN A 345 -20.13 18.05 -4.46
C ASN A 345 -20.22 16.51 -4.56
N GLY A 346 -19.34 15.89 -5.35
CA GLY A 346 -19.37 14.47 -5.70
C GLY A 346 -20.35 14.14 -6.82
N GLU A 347 -20.86 15.13 -7.56
CA GLU A 347 -21.71 14.92 -8.74
C GLU A 347 -20.86 14.48 -9.95
N VAL A 348 -21.48 13.75 -10.87
CA VAL A 348 -20.84 13.38 -12.14
C VAL A 348 -20.88 14.58 -13.08
N ILE A 349 -19.71 15.00 -13.58
CA ILE A 349 -19.63 16.11 -14.53
C ILE A 349 -20.25 15.67 -15.87
N SER A 350 -21.25 16.40 -16.34
CA SER A 350 -22.00 16.06 -17.56
C SER A 350 -21.08 15.99 -18.79
N GLY A 351 -21.19 14.89 -19.54
CA GLY A 351 -20.36 14.63 -20.73
C GLY A 351 -18.91 14.20 -20.44
N SER A 352 -18.51 14.04 -19.17
CA SER A 352 -17.16 13.57 -18.82
C SER A 352 -16.99 12.05 -18.91
N SER A 353 -18.09 11.28 -18.80
CA SER A 353 -18.07 9.81 -18.84
C SER A 353 -17.52 9.27 -20.15
N ARG A 354 -16.58 8.32 -20.08
CA ARG A 354 -15.93 7.69 -21.23
C ARG A 354 -15.86 6.17 -21.04
N LEU A 355 -16.16 5.45 -22.12
CA LEU A 355 -16.01 4.01 -22.22
C LEU A 355 -14.70 3.70 -22.95
N LEU A 356 -13.81 2.93 -22.32
CA LEU A 356 -12.54 2.47 -22.89
C LEU A 356 -12.61 0.94 -23.03
N THR A 357 -12.96 0.46 -24.22
CA THR A 357 -13.12 -0.98 -24.53
C THR A 357 -11.83 -1.59 -25.07
N LEU A 358 -11.52 -2.82 -24.64
CA LEU A 358 -10.36 -3.58 -25.10
C LEU A 358 -10.38 -3.80 -26.62
N PRO A 359 -9.27 -3.58 -27.34
CA PRO A 359 -9.14 -3.90 -28.75
C PRO A 359 -8.93 -5.41 -28.97
N SER A 360 -8.97 -5.87 -30.23
CA SER A 360 -8.76 -7.28 -30.58
C SER A 360 -7.32 -7.78 -30.40
N THR A 361 -6.35 -6.86 -30.34
CA THR A 361 -4.92 -7.12 -30.15
C THR A 361 -4.31 -6.01 -29.30
N ILE A 362 -3.45 -6.36 -28.35
CA ILE A 362 -2.67 -5.42 -27.54
C ILE A 362 -1.20 -5.84 -27.60
N SER A 363 -0.28 -4.87 -27.71
CA SER A 363 1.16 -5.10 -27.78
C SER A 363 1.90 -4.36 -26.66
N ASP A 364 3.05 -4.89 -26.25
CA ASP A 364 4.07 -4.19 -25.48
C ASP A 364 5.06 -3.52 -26.45
N PRO A 365 5.13 -2.17 -26.53
CA PRO A 365 6.03 -1.48 -27.45
C PRO A 365 7.52 -1.73 -27.20
N VAL A 366 7.92 -2.13 -25.98
CA VAL A 366 9.33 -2.40 -25.65
C VAL A 366 9.78 -3.74 -26.23
N SER A 367 9.06 -4.82 -25.93
CA SER A 367 9.46 -6.19 -26.34
C SER A 367 8.90 -6.63 -27.69
N GLY A 368 7.89 -5.93 -28.22
CA GLY A 368 7.11 -6.37 -29.38
C GLY A 368 6.16 -7.55 -29.09
N HIS A 369 6.10 -8.06 -27.84
CA HIS A 369 5.15 -9.10 -27.48
C HIS A 369 3.71 -8.61 -27.66
N SER A 370 2.83 -9.48 -28.16
CA SER A 370 1.43 -9.16 -28.43
C SER A 370 0.53 -10.30 -27.98
N ILE A 371 -0.65 -9.93 -27.47
CA ILE A 371 -1.72 -10.84 -27.04
C ILE A 371 -2.98 -10.57 -27.86
N SER A 372 -3.79 -11.61 -28.11
CA SER A 372 -5.04 -11.46 -28.87
C SER A 372 -6.16 -12.38 -28.41
N GLY A 373 -7.41 -11.97 -28.66
CA GLY A 373 -8.61 -12.78 -28.38
C GLY A 373 -8.67 -13.29 -26.93
N ALA A 374 -8.65 -14.62 -26.74
CA ALA A 374 -8.71 -15.23 -25.42
C ALA A 374 -7.52 -14.85 -24.51
N GLU A 375 -6.37 -14.50 -25.07
CA GLU A 375 -5.18 -14.11 -24.29
C GLU A 375 -5.33 -12.74 -23.62
N ILE A 376 -6.08 -11.83 -24.27
CA ILE A 376 -6.55 -10.59 -23.66
C ILE A 376 -7.60 -10.91 -22.59
N GLY A 377 -8.61 -11.70 -22.96
CA GLY A 377 -9.65 -12.16 -22.04
C GLY A 377 -10.60 -11.06 -21.57
N GLU A 378 -10.84 -10.97 -20.26
CA GLU A 378 -11.71 -9.94 -19.66
C GLU A 378 -11.09 -9.34 -18.39
N PHE A 379 -11.48 -8.12 -18.04
CA PHE A 379 -11.14 -7.49 -16.76
C PHE A 379 -11.79 -8.26 -15.59
N ASP A 380 -11.00 -8.58 -14.58
CA ASP A 380 -11.47 -9.29 -13.38
C ASP A 380 -10.99 -8.55 -12.10
N HIS A 381 -10.56 -9.27 -11.06
CA HIS A 381 -10.41 -8.73 -9.71
C HIS A 381 -11.70 -8.14 -9.13
N VAL A 382 -12.87 -8.65 -9.55
CA VAL A 382 -14.20 -8.20 -9.05
C VAL A 382 -14.98 -9.29 -8.31
N ARG A 383 -14.38 -10.48 -8.17
CA ARG A 383 -15.06 -11.72 -7.76
C ARG A 383 -14.76 -12.09 -6.30
N SER A 384 -15.56 -13.02 -5.76
CA SER A 384 -15.43 -13.55 -4.38
C SER A 384 -15.49 -12.44 -3.33
N LEU A 385 -14.68 -12.56 -2.26
CA LEU A 385 -14.57 -11.64 -1.14
C LEU A 385 -14.27 -10.19 -1.54
N THR A 386 -13.80 -9.93 -2.77
CA THR A 386 -13.47 -8.57 -3.23
C THR A 386 -14.59 -7.56 -2.98
N ALA A 387 -15.82 -7.89 -3.38
CA ALA A 387 -16.97 -6.97 -3.26
C ALA A 387 -17.37 -6.64 -1.80
N PHE A 388 -16.88 -7.43 -0.83
CA PHE A 388 -17.30 -7.36 0.57
C PHE A 388 -16.15 -6.96 1.51
N ARG A 389 -14.94 -7.46 1.25
CA ARG A 389 -13.71 -7.32 2.07
C ARG A 389 -12.47 -6.89 1.28
N GLY A 390 -12.52 -6.83 -0.06
CA GLY A 390 -11.42 -6.27 -0.87
C GLY A 390 -11.37 -4.75 -0.76
N ALA A 391 -10.23 -4.15 -1.12
CA ALA A 391 -10.09 -2.70 -1.13
C ALA A 391 -10.70 -2.10 -2.41
N ASN A 392 -10.51 -0.79 -2.60
CA ASN A 392 -11.14 -0.05 -3.68
C ASN A 392 -10.17 0.18 -4.84
N GLY A 393 -10.72 0.11 -6.06
CA GLY A 393 -9.97 0.35 -7.28
C GLY A 393 -9.36 -0.91 -7.89
N GLN A 394 -10.14 -1.53 -8.77
CA GLN A 394 -9.63 -2.45 -9.80
C GLN A 394 -9.02 -1.70 -11.00
N VAL A 395 -9.31 -0.40 -11.13
CA VAL A 395 -8.87 0.47 -12.22
C VAL A 395 -8.10 1.63 -11.64
N ALA A 396 -6.84 1.76 -12.03
CA ALA A 396 -6.02 2.92 -11.71
C ALA A 396 -6.20 4.01 -12.75
N VAL A 397 -6.08 5.28 -12.35
CA VAL A 397 -6.08 6.44 -13.25
C VAL A 397 -4.93 7.38 -12.88
N GLY A 398 -4.18 7.81 -13.88
CA GLY A 398 -3.04 8.72 -13.75
C GLY A 398 -2.87 9.63 -14.97
N ARG A 399 -1.69 10.28 -15.07
CA ARG A 399 -1.30 11.11 -16.21
C ARG A 399 0.13 10.77 -16.64
N LEU A 400 0.35 10.68 -17.95
CA LEU A 400 1.67 10.50 -18.55
C LEU A 400 2.42 11.84 -18.66
N PRO A 401 3.77 11.85 -18.76
CA PRO A 401 4.56 13.08 -18.88
C PRO A 401 4.22 13.95 -20.10
N ASN A 402 3.62 13.36 -21.13
CA ASN A 402 3.14 14.06 -22.33
C ASN A 402 1.75 14.71 -22.15
N GLY A 403 1.21 14.73 -20.92
CA GLY A 403 -0.09 15.32 -20.57
C GLY A 403 -1.31 14.43 -20.87
N ARG A 404 -1.13 13.27 -21.50
CA ARG A 404 -2.22 12.31 -21.76
C ARG A 404 -2.67 11.66 -20.47
N ASN A 405 -3.98 11.50 -20.31
CA ASN A 405 -4.53 10.78 -19.17
C ASN A 405 -4.41 9.27 -19.46
N ILE A 406 -4.20 8.46 -18.42
CA ILE A 406 -3.98 7.01 -18.56
C ILE A 406 -4.80 6.25 -17.53
N ALA A 407 -5.31 5.09 -17.91
CA ALA A 407 -5.96 4.14 -17.02
C ALA A 407 -5.35 2.74 -17.19
N ALA A 408 -5.27 1.98 -16.11
CA ALA A 408 -4.73 0.62 -16.11
C ALA A 408 -5.56 -0.32 -15.24
N ALA A 409 -5.69 -1.58 -15.67
CA ALA A 409 -6.40 -2.64 -14.94
C ALA A 409 -5.87 -4.02 -15.33
N VAL A 410 -6.28 -5.06 -14.60
CA VAL A 410 -5.87 -6.45 -14.86
C VAL A 410 -6.91 -7.21 -15.67
N THR A 411 -6.48 -7.88 -16.73
CA THR A 411 -7.27 -8.88 -17.45
C THR A 411 -6.82 -10.31 -17.15
N TYR A 412 -7.74 -11.25 -17.23
CA TYR A 412 -7.49 -12.69 -17.06
C TYR A 412 -7.44 -13.38 -18.43
N ASN A 413 -6.29 -13.95 -18.77
CA ASN A 413 -6.08 -14.70 -20.01
C ASN A 413 -6.90 -16.00 -19.98
N GLN A 414 -7.87 -16.13 -20.88
CA GLN A 414 -8.85 -17.23 -20.91
C GLN A 414 -8.36 -18.47 -21.69
N THR A 415 -7.14 -18.44 -22.23
CA THR A 415 -6.56 -19.57 -22.95
C THR A 415 -6.25 -20.71 -21.98
N GLY A 416 -7.00 -21.81 -22.09
CA GLY A 416 -6.91 -22.97 -21.18
C GLY A 416 -7.64 -22.80 -19.83
N PHE A 417 -8.06 -21.58 -19.48
CA PHE A 417 -8.78 -21.25 -18.25
C PHE A 417 -10.10 -20.56 -18.58
N GLY A 418 -11.23 -21.25 -18.43
CA GLY A 418 -12.55 -20.70 -18.80
C GLY A 418 -12.90 -19.37 -18.12
N THR A 419 -13.80 -18.61 -18.75
CA THR A 419 -14.19 -17.22 -18.40
C THR A 419 -14.43 -16.96 -16.91
N SER A 420 -14.91 -17.95 -16.14
CA SER A 420 -15.27 -17.82 -14.71
C SER A 420 -14.17 -18.23 -13.71
N ASN A 421 -12.96 -18.59 -14.15
CA ASN A 421 -11.95 -19.12 -13.24
C ASN A 421 -11.25 -18.04 -12.40
N GLN A 422 -11.70 -17.86 -11.16
CA GLN A 422 -11.14 -16.93 -10.18
C GLN A 422 -9.71 -17.29 -9.73
N ARG A 423 -9.29 -18.54 -9.96
CA ARG A 423 -7.95 -19.08 -9.64
C ARG A 423 -6.97 -18.99 -10.82
N ASN A 424 -7.32 -18.28 -11.89
CA ASN A 424 -6.51 -18.19 -13.10
C ASN A 424 -5.19 -17.45 -12.82
N PRO A 425 -4.03 -18.10 -12.97
CA PRO A 425 -2.74 -17.48 -12.73
C PRO A 425 -2.20 -16.72 -13.96
N LEU A 426 -2.84 -16.83 -15.13
CA LEU A 426 -2.46 -16.13 -16.35
C LEU A 426 -3.19 -14.79 -16.39
N ASN A 427 -2.49 -13.72 -16.02
CA ASN A 427 -3.06 -12.37 -15.94
C ASN A 427 -2.15 -11.37 -16.66
N ASN A 428 -2.77 -10.29 -17.15
CA ASN A 428 -2.09 -9.18 -17.82
C ASN A 428 -2.42 -7.87 -17.11
N VAL A 429 -1.46 -6.96 -16.97
CA VAL A 429 -1.73 -5.54 -16.73
C VAL A 429 -1.78 -4.86 -18.09
N VAL A 430 -2.93 -4.30 -18.44
CA VAL A 430 -3.12 -3.52 -19.67
C VAL A 430 -3.38 -2.07 -19.30
N ALA A 431 -2.90 -1.16 -20.13
CA ALA A 431 -3.14 0.27 -19.98
C ALA A 431 -3.64 0.89 -21.28
N VAL A 432 -4.42 1.96 -21.13
CA VAL A 432 -4.94 2.80 -22.20
C VAL A 432 -4.70 4.25 -21.85
N ASP A 433 -4.06 5.01 -22.73
CA ASP A 433 -3.91 6.44 -22.59
C ASP A 433 -4.63 7.22 -23.70
N TRP A 434 -5.26 8.32 -23.32
CA TRP A 434 -6.05 9.14 -24.23
C TRP A 434 -5.70 10.63 -24.10
N ASN A 435 -5.89 11.35 -25.19
CA ASN A 435 -5.86 12.80 -25.16
C ASN A 435 -7.11 13.30 -24.41
N PRO A 436 -6.99 14.05 -23.30
CA PRO A 436 -8.18 14.52 -22.59
C PRO A 436 -9.07 15.42 -23.47
N ASN A 437 -8.48 16.12 -24.45
CA ASN A 437 -9.17 16.97 -25.42
C ASN A 437 -9.76 16.21 -26.63
N ASP A 438 -9.27 15.01 -26.94
CA ASP A 438 -9.74 14.18 -28.07
C ASP A 438 -10.07 12.76 -27.58
N PRO A 439 -11.35 12.45 -27.29
CA PRO A 439 -11.78 11.13 -26.84
C PRO A 439 -11.52 9.99 -27.83
N SER A 440 -11.25 10.28 -29.12
CA SER A 440 -11.02 9.28 -30.16
C SER A 440 -9.55 8.86 -30.27
N ASP A 441 -8.63 9.68 -29.78
CA ASP A 441 -7.20 9.41 -29.68
C ASP A 441 -6.92 8.59 -28.42
N GLN A 442 -6.96 7.26 -28.56
CA GLN A 442 -6.69 6.27 -27.52
C GLN A 442 -5.62 5.28 -27.98
N ASN A 443 -4.63 4.97 -27.14
CA ASN A 443 -3.63 3.94 -27.44
C ASN A 443 -3.59 2.90 -26.32
N TRP A 444 -3.77 1.63 -26.69
CA TRP A 444 -3.71 0.48 -25.78
C TRP A 444 -2.32 -0.14 -25.80
N ARG A 445 -1.82 -0.53 -24.63
CA ARG A 445 -0.51 -1.19 -24.47
C ARG A 445 -0.52 -2.25 -23.37
N LEU A 446 0.33 -3.26 -23.54
CA LEU A 446 0.58 -4.30 -22.56
C LEU A 446 1.71 -3.85 -21.65
N VAL A 447 1.43 -3.75 -20.35
CA VAL A 447 2.37 -3.25 -19.33
C VAL A 447 3.17 -4.42 -18.75
N ALA A 448 2.45 -5.46 -18.36
CA ALA A 448 3.00 -6.66 -17.75
C ALA A 448 2.11 -7.87 -18.08
N TRP A 449 2.69 -9.07 -18.11
CA TRP A 449 1.93 -10.31 -18.32
C TRP A 449 2.62 -11.50 -17.66
N VAL A 450 1.80 -12.45 -17.23
CA VAL A 450 2.20 -13.82 -16.88
C VAL A 450 1.73 -14.72 -18.02
N GLY A 451 2.68 -15.10 -18.89
CA GLY A 451 2.36 -15.83 -20.13
C GLY A 451 2.11 -17.34 -19.93
N PRO A 452 1.50 -18.01 -20.92
CA PRO A 452 1.05 -19.40 -20.80
C PRO A 452 2.19 -20.39 -20.54
N ASP A 453 3.39 -20.16 -21.10
CA ASP A 453 4.57 -21.03 -20.87
C ASP A 453 5.10 -20.93 -19.44
N SER A 454 4.62 -19.96 -18.65
CA SER A 454 4.90 -19.90 -17.21
C SER A 454 4.06 -20.88 -16.39
N VAL A 455 3.03 -21.52 -16.96
CA VAL A 455 2.26 -22.62 -16.33
C VAL A 455 2.93 -23.93 -16.69
N LEU A 456 3.78 -24.39 -15.77
CA LEU A 456 4.69 -25.51 -16.00
C LEU A 456 4.01 -26.86 -15.79
N GLY A 457 3.34 -27.35 -16.83
CA GLY A 457 2.84 -28.74 -16.90
C GLY A 457 1.43 -28.95 -16.35
N THR A 458 0.76 -29.98 -16.87
CA THR A 458 -0.68 -30.23 -16.64
C THR A 458 -1.04 -30.52 -15.19
N ALA A 459 -2.12 -29.91 -14.72
CA ALA A 459 -2.73 -30.13 -13.41
C ALA A 459 -3.02 -31.61 -13.11
N ASN A 460 -2.20 -32.23 -12.24
CA ASN A 460 -2.48 -33.49 -11.55
C ASN A 460 -1.57 -33.69 -10.32
N GLY A 461 -1.68 -32.81 -9.32
CA GLY A 461 -1.39 -33.13 -7.91
C GLY A 461 0.01 -33.61 -7.51
N GLY A 462 1.06 -33.34 -8.30
CA GLY A 462 2.45 -33.69 -7.98
C GLY A 462 3.31 -32.46 -7.75
N ALA A 463 4.24 -32.53 -6.78
CA ALA A 463 5.18 -31.44 -6.49
C ALA A 463 6.14 -31.19 -7.67
N PHE A 464 6.29 -29.92 -8.06
CA PHE A 464 7.10 -29.49 -9.20
C PHE A 464 8.59 -29.44 -8.86
N ASN A 465 9.28 -30.58 -8.94
CA ASN A 465 10.75 -30.63 -8.84
C ASN A 465 11.39 -30.45 -10.22
N TYR A 466 12.04 -29.30 -10.43
CA TYR A 466 12.97 -29.12 -11.55
C TYR A 466 14.34 -29.67 -11.22
N SER A 467 14.98 -30.28 -12.22
CA SER A 467 16.43 -30.48 -12.22
C SER A 467 17.09 -29.28 -12.92
N ALA A 468 18.22 -28.80 -12.40
CA ALA A 468 18.88 -27.57 -12.85
C ALA A 468 19.15 -27.54 -14.37
N GLY A 469 19.40 -28.72 -14.99
CA GLY A 469 19.68 -28.84 -16.42
C GLY A 469 18.56 -28.44 -17.38
N GLN A 470 17.30 -28.31 -16.94
CA GLN A 470 16.20 -27.82 -17.80
C GLN A 470 15.97 -26.30 -17.69
N ILE A 471 16.50 -25.66 -16.66
CA ILE A 471 16.34 -24.22 -16.41
C ILE A 471 17.20 -23.40 -17.39
N ALA A 472 18.42 -23.87 -17.66
CA ALA A 472 19.37 -23.28 -18.61
C ALA A 472 18.96 -23.37 -20.10
N GLY A 473 17.90 -24.11 -20.43
CA GLY A 473 17.44 -24.32 -21.81
C GLY A 473 16.24 -23.46 -22.25
N ALA A 474 15.62 -22.71 -21.33
CA ALA A 474 14.50 -21.84 -21.64
C ALA A 474 15.00 -20.58 -22.37
N ASN A 475 14.94 -20.59 -23.71
CA ASN A 475 15.32 -19.44 -24.52
C ASN A 475 14.53 -18.18 -24.07
N PRO A 476 15.19 -17.06 -23.71
CA PRO A 476 14.50 -15.84 -23.27
C PRO A 476 13.60 -15.20 -24.34
N ALA A 477 13.69 -15.66 -25.59
CA ALA A 477 12.81 -15.28 -26.70
C ALA A 477 11.64 -16.26 -26.96
N LEU A 478 11.29 -17.16 -26.02
CA LEU A 478 10.12 -18.04 -26.17
C LEU A 478 8.82 -17.22 -26.21
N PRO A 479 7.98 -17.36 -27.26
CA PRO A 479 6.67 -16.70 -27.33
C PRO A 479 5.68 -17.29 -26.30
N GLY A 480 5.69 -16.72 -25.09
CA GLY A 480 4.88 -17.21 -23.97
C GLY A 480 5.54 -17.05 -22.60
N ALA A 481 6.83 -16.68 -22.53
CA ALA A 481 7.48 -16.26 -21.29
C ALA A 481 6.89 -14.95 -20.76
N GLY A 482 6.82 -14.76 -19.43
CA GLY A 482 6.29 -13.53 -18.82
C GLY A 482 7.16 -12.29 -19.05
N LYS A 483 6.61 -11.12 -18.70
CA LYS A 483 7.31 -9.81 -18.81
C LYS A 483 8.67 -9.87 -18.10
N ALA A 484 9.69 -9.33 -18.78
CA ALA A 484 11.06 -9.23 -18.26
C ALA A 484 11.16 -8.20 -17.13
N ILE A 485 12.01 -8.51 -16.15
CA ILE A 485 12.44 -7.64 -15.05
C ILE A 485 13.84 -7.15 -15.38
N SER A 486 14.07 -5.83 -15.36
CA SER A 486 15.33 -5.21 -15.80
C SER A 486 16.20 -4.75 -14.63
N ASP A 487 17.52 -4.68 -14.84
CA ASP A 487 18.50 -4.02 -13.96
C ASP A 487 18.64 -2.49 -14.22
N GLY A 488 17.89 -1.97 -15.19
CA GLY A 488 17.85 -0.55 -15.54
C GLY A 488 17.00 -0.30 -16.79
N PRO A 489 16.86 0.97 -17.21
CA PRO A 489 16.20 1.33 -18.47
C PRO A 489 16.94 0.75 -19.67
N GLY A 490 16.28 -0.08 -20.49
CA GLY A 490 16.90 -0.84 -21.57
C GLY A 490 17.98 -1.83 -21.11
N GLY A 491 17.97 -2.20 -19.83
CA GLY A 491 18.98 -3.01 -19.16
C GLY A 491 18.94 -4.51 -19.46
N GLN A 492 19.75 -5.29 -18.75
CA GLN A 492 19.71 -6.75 -18.81
C GLN A 492 18.48 -7.30 -18.09
N THR A 493 17.99 -8.45 -18.57
CA THR A 493 16.90 -9.18 -17.90
C THR A 493 17.44 -9.95 -16.69
N LEU A 494 17.02 -9.54 -15.49
CA LEU A 494 17.28 -10.22 -14.22
C LEU A 494 16.36 -11.42 -13.97
N GLY A 495 15.20 -11.45 -14.63
CA GLY A 495 14.17 -12.46 -14.38
C GLY A 495 12.86 -12.14 -15.06
N ARG A 496 11.79 -12.87 -14.73
CA ARG A 496 10.47 -12.71 -15.38
C ARG A 496 9.30 -12.94 -14.44
N LEU A 497 8.17 -12.32 -14.76
CA LEU A 497 6.89 -12.67 -14.16
C LEU A 497 6.51 -14.12 -14.47
N GLN A 498 5.95 -14.82 -13.49
CA GLN A 498 5.62 -16.25 -13.59
C GLN A 498 4.40 -16.60 -12.72
N ALA A 499 3.61 -17.59 -13.16
CA ALA A 499 2.43 -18.06 -12.45
C ALA A 499 2.70 -18.42 -10.98
N LEU A 500 1.86 -17.93 -10.06
CA LEU A 500 2.02 -18.05 -8.60
C LEU A 500 2.15 -19.51 -8.12
N GLY A 501 1.41 -20.42 -8.77
CA GLY A 501 1.38 -21.85 -8.44
C GLY A 501 2.70 -22.62 -8.67
N ASN A 502 3.73 -21.98 -9.26
CA ASN A 502 5.07 -22.57 -9.37
C ASN A 502 5.90 -22.43 -8.09
N PHE A 503 5.55 -21.48 -7.21
CA PHE A 503 6.33 -21.16 -6.01
C PHE A 503 5.55 -21.37 -4.71
N ALA A 504 4.21 -21.38 -4.79
CA ALA A 504 3.33 -21.59 -3.66
C ALA A 504 2.31 -22.69 -3.99
N ASN A 505 1.83 -23.40 -2.97
CA ASN A 505 0.66 -24.27 -3.06
C ASN A 505 -0.66 -23.47 -3.16
N LEU A 506 -0.66 -22.38 -3.93
CA LEU A 506 -1.76 -21.45 -4.14
C LEU A 506 -2.15 -21.45 -5.62
N ALA A 507 -3.45 -21.57 -5.87
CA ALA A 507 -4.05 -21.38 -7.19
C ALA A 507 -4.89 -20.11 -7.13
N GLY A 508 -4.44 -19.07 -7.82
CA GLY A 508 -4.95 -17.70 -7.72
C GLY A 508 -4.33 -16.81 -8.80
N PRO A 509 -4.78 -15.55 -8.92
CA PRO A 509 -4.08 -14.57 -9.75
C PRO A 509 -2.63 -14.40 -9.32
N SER A 510 -1.78 -14.14 -10.31
CA SER A 510 -0.34 -13.93 -10.19
C SER A 510 0.06 -12.45 -10.18
N ILE A 511 -0.89 -11.53 -10.42
CA ILE A 511 -0.69 -10.09 -10.42
C ILE A 511 -1.83 -9.43 -9.63
N SER A 512 -1.55 -8.40 -8.82
CA SER A 512 -2.55 -7.58 -8.13
C SER A 512 -3.19 -6.54 -9.08
N PRO A 513 -4.33 -5.92 -8.74
CA PRO A 513 -4.72 -4.66 -9.36
C PRO A 513 -3.57 -3.62 -9.30
N PRO A 514 -3.47 -2.70 -10.27
CA PRO A 514 -2.43 -1.67 -10.26
C PRO A 514 -2.84 -0.42 -9.49
N TYR A 515 -1.86 0.41 -9.13
CA TYR A 515 -2.02 1.87 -8.97
C TYR A 515 -1.13 2.63 -9.98
N ILE A 516 -1.35 3.93 -10.17
CA ILE A 516 -0.52 4.79 -11.03
C ILE A 516 0.00 5.97 -10.21
N ASP A 517 1.31 6.26 -10.29
CA ASP A 517 1.93 7.40 -9.63
C ASP A 517 1.82 8.72 -10.43
N ALA A 518 2.31 9.82 -9.88
CA ALA A 518 2.18 11.15 -10.50
C ALA A 518 2.99 11.30 -11.81
N LYS A 519 3.89 10.36 -12.10
CA LYS A 519 4.68 10.30 -13.34
C LYS A 519 4.13 9.30 -14.36
N GLY A 520 3.01 8.64 -14.04
CA GLY A 520 2.41 7.64 -14.91
C GLY A 520 3.10 6.28 -14.86
N ASN A 521 3.96 6.03 -13.88
CA ASN A 521 4.49 4.68 -13.63
C ASN A 521 3.39 3.81 -13.01
N ILE A 522 3.33 2.55 -13.40
CA ILE A 522 2.26 1.62 -13.00
C ILE A 522 2.82 0.64 -11.97
N TRP A 523 2.22 0.58 -10.79
CA TRP A 523 2.72 -0.20 -9.66
C TRP A 523 1.79 -1.36 -9.34
N PHE A 524 2.36 -2.55 -9.07
CA PHE A 524 1.59 -3.75 -8.71
C PHE A 524 2.46 -4.79 -7.99
N VAL A 525 1.82 -5.73 -7.29
CA VAL A 525 2.48 -6.93 -6.75
C VAL A 525 2.32 -8.07 -7.75
N ALA A 526 3.37 -8.81 -8.05
CA ALA A 526 3.28 -10.02 -8.88
C ALA A 526 4.23 -11.14 -8.45
N SER A 527 3.89 -12.38 -8.81
CA SER A 527 4.79 -13.53 -8.70
C SER A 527 5.77 -13.60 -9.88
N SER A 528 7.00 -14.00 -9.58
CA SER A 528 8.13 -13.93 -10.52
C SER A 528 9.27 -14.84 -10.08
N TYR A 529 10.22 -15.07 -10.98
CA TYR A 529 11.56 -15.52 -10.61
C TYR A 529 12.60 -14.45 -10.96
N ILE A 530 13.71 -14.48 -10.23
CA ILE A 530 14.97 -13.82 -10.57
C ILE A 530 15.99 -14.95 -10.83
N ASP A 531 16.76 -14.85 -11.91
CA ASP A 531 17.92 -15.71 -12.17
C ASP A 531 19.07 -15.23 -11.27
N ASP A 532 19.70 -16.14 -10.52
CA ASP A 532 20.66 -15.85 -9.44
C ASP A 532 21.77 -16.91 -9.41
N VAL A 533 22.83 -16.70 -8.63
CA VAL A 533 23.95 -17.65 -8.47
C VAL A 533 24.14 -18.05 -7.02
N ASP A 534 24.32 -19.34 -6.76
CA ASP A 534 24.55 -19.85 -5.41
C ASP A 534 26.00 -19.55 -4.93
N PRO A 535 26.34 -19.83 -3.65
CA PRO A 535 27.70 -19.61 -3.15
C PRO A 535 28.82 -20.41 -3.85
N ASN A 536 28.49 -21.39 -4.69
CA ASN A 536 29.42 -22.16 -5.51
C ASN A 536 29.54 -21.58 -6.94
N GLY A 537 28.73 -20.59 -7.30
CA GLY A 537 28.60 -20.02 -8.63
C GLY A 537 27.63 -20.77 -9.55
N ASP A 538 26.86 -21.74 -9.03
CA ASP A 538 25.89 -22.48 -9.84
C ASP A 538 24.59 -21.64 -10.02
N PRO A 539 24.10 -21.46 -11.26
CA PRO A 539 22.92 -20.63 -11.51
C PRO A 539 21.63 -21.33 -11.06
N PHE A 540 20.79 -20.60 -10.34
CA PHE A 540 19.47 -21.04 -9.89
C PHE A 540 18.40 -19.95 -10.09
N ARG A 541 17.14 -20.25 -9.74
CA ARG A 541 16.03 -19.29 -9.81
C ARG A 541 15.41 -19.05 -8.45
N ARG A 542 15.45 -17.81 -7.97
CA ARG A 542 14.73 -17.37 -6.76
C ARG A 542 13.28 -17.00 -7.11
N GLY A 543 12.37 -17.94 -6.92
CA GLY A 543 10.92 -17.72 -7.05
C GLY A 543 10.33 -16.95 -5.86
N GLY A 544 9.34 -16.08 -6.09
CA GLY A 544 8.69 -15.32 -5.02
C GLY A 544 7.63 -14.32 -5.50
N THR A 545 7.00 -13.63 -4.56
CA THR A 545 6.17 -12.43 -4.82
C THR A 545 6.96 -11.16 -4.57
N ARG A 546 6.73 -10.14 -5.39
CA ARG A 546 7.51 -8.89 -5.41
C ARG A 546 6.61 -7.69 -5.70
N LEU A 547 6.98 -6.52 -5.19
CA LEU A 547 6.45 -5.23 -5.62
C LEU A 547 7.23 -4.73 -6.84
N PHE A 548 6.52 -4.35 -7.88
CA PHE A 548 7.08 -3.80 -9.11
C PHE A 548 6.63 -2.36 -9.35
N ARG A 549 7.55 -1.56 -9.91
CA ARG A 549 7.25 -0.31 -10.61
C ARG A 549 7.48 -0.54 -12.10
N SER A 550 6.42 -0.46 -12.89
CA SER A 550 6.53 -0.34 -14.35
C SER A 550 6.84 1.12 -14.70
N VAL A 551 8.08 1.38 -15.08
CA VAL A 551 8.52 2.73 -15.46
C VAL A 551 8.18 3.00 -16.91
N TRP A 552 7.58 4.16 -17.19
CA TRP A 552 7.23 4.59 -18.55
C TRP A 552 8.47 4.93 -19.35
N ASP A 553 8.64 4.32 -20.52
CA ASP A 553 9.66 4.73 -21.50
C ASP A 553 9.02 5.61 -22.59
N SER A 554 9.45 6.86 -22.66
CA SER A 554 8.98 7.82 -23.65
C SER A 554 9.55 7.61 -25.06
N ALA A 555 10.62 6.81 -25.22
CA ALA A 555 11.21 6.51 -26.52
C ALA A 555 10.43 5.42 -27.26
N SER A 556 10.07 4.32 -26.59
CA SER A 556 9.21 3.26 -27.15
C SER A 556 7.71 3.55 -27.01
N GLY A 557 7.30 4.37 -26.02
CA GLY A 557 5.89 4.52 -25.63
C GLY A 557 5.34 3.30 -24.89
N GLY A 558 6.22 2.52 -24.23
CA GLY A 558 5.91 1.32 -23.48
C GLY A 558 6.35 1.40 -22.01
N TYR A 559 6.53 0.24 -21.38
CA TYR A 559 6.89 0.12 -19.97
C TYR A 559 7.98 -0.93 -19.74
N GLU A 560 8.87 -0.70 -18.81
CA GLU A 560 9.86 -1.67 -18.32
C GLU A 560 9.67 -1.96 -16.83
N LEU A 561 10.05 -3.14 -16.35
CA LEU A 561 9.82 -3.52 -14.94
C LEU A 561 11.07 -3.32 -14.08
N GLU A 562 10.89 -2.54 -13.03
CA GLU A 562 11.80 -2.38 -11.90
C GLU A 562 11.26 -3.17 -10.70
N ARG A 563 12.12 -3.99 -10.08
CA ARG A 563 11.82 -4.66 -8.80
C ARG A 563 12.08 -3.66 -7.67
N VAL A 564 11.06 -3.33 -6.89
CA VAL A 564 11.18 -2.40 -5.75
C VAL A 564 11.40 -3.14 -4.43
N LEU A 565 10.68 -4.24 -4.20
CA LEU A 565 10.77 -5.05 -2.97
C LEU A 565 10.47 -6.52 -3.30
N GLU A 566 11.14 -7.48 -2.67
CA GLU A 566 10.84 -8.91 -2.75
C GLU A 566 10.71 -9.61 -1.39
N VAL A 567 9.97 -10.73 -1.37
CA VAL A 567 10.04 -11.66 -0.24
C VAL A 567 11.46 -12.19 -0.12
N GLY A 568 12.06 -12.02 1.06
CA GLY A 568 13.46 -12.35 1.32
C GLY A 568 14.33 -11.14 1.65
N ASP A 569 13.92 -9.92 1.25
CA ASP A 569 14.67 -8.70 1.55
C ASP A 569 14.82 -8.51 3.07
N ILE A 570 16.03 -8.16 3.50
CA ILE A 570 16.38 -7.83 4.89
C ILE A 570 16.58 -6.32 4.94
N ILE A 571 15.96 -5.68 5.93
CA ILE A 571 15.95 -4.23 6.12
C ILE A 571 16.30 -3.93 7.58
N ASP A 572 17.13 -2.91 7.80
CA ASP A 572 17.50 -2.44 9.13
C ASP A 572 16.37 -1.58 9.73
N GLY A 573 15.75 -2.02 10.82
CA GLY A 573 14.77 -1.22 11.57
C GLY A 573 15.45 -0.03 12.23
N GLN A 574 15.27 1.18 11.68
CA GLN A 574 16.00 2.39 12.07
C GLN A 574 15.70 2.84 13.51
N ASN A 575 14.50 2.56 14.03
CA ASN A 575 14.17 2.85 15.42
C ASN A 575 14.44 1.64 16.31
N SER A 576 14.08 0.43 15.88
CA SER A 576 14.30 -0.78 16.69
C SER A 576 15.76 -1.20 16.82
N ASP A 577 16.68 -0.69 15.99
CA ASP A 577 18.06 -1.19 15.85
C ASP A 577 18.06 -2.73 15.67
N THR A 578 17.06 -3.24 14.94
CA THR A 578 16.81 -4.67 14.76
C THR A 578 16.46 -4.92 13.30
N GLN A 579 17.20 -5.80 12.64
CA GLN A 579 16.91 -6.19 11.26
C GLN A 579 15.57 -6.93 11.18
N TYR A 580 14.81 -6.70 10.10
CA TYR A 580 13.65 -7.50 9.77
C TYR A 580 13.70 -8.00 8.33
N ARG A 581 13.25 -9.24 8.12
CA ARG A 581 13.08 -9.84 6.80
C ARG A 581 11.63 -9.74 6.35
N VAL A 582 11.39 -9.34 5.10
CA VAL A 582 10.09 -9.44 4.43
C VAL A 582 9.78 -10.92 4.19
N SER A 583 8.91 -11.48 5.04
CA SER A 583 8.58 -12.91 5.05
C SER A 583 7.42 -13.28 4.11
N PHE A 584 6.52 -12.33 3.78
CA PHE A 584 5.42 -12.59 2.84
C PHE A 584 4.83 -11.30 2.25
N ILE A 585 4.61 -11.30 0.93
CA ILE A 585 3.82 -10.29 0.19
C ILE A 585 2.67 -11.01 -0.53
N GLY A 586 1.43 -10.59 -0.31
CA GLY A 586 0.23 -11.31 -0.76
C GLY A 586 -0.36 -10.82 -2.09
N VAL A 587 -0.56 -11.75 -3.04
CA VAL A 587 -1.40 -11.52 -4.24
C VAL A 587 -2.74 -12.25 -4.09
N ALA A 588 -2.70 -13.57 -3.94
CA ALA A 588 -3.88 -14.42 -3.83
C ALA A 588 -4.09 -14.98 -2.42
N ASP A 589 -5.34 -15.25 -2.07
CA ASP A 589 -5.72 -16.26 -1.08
C ASP A 589 -5.78 -17.65 -1.74
N GLY A 590 -6.11 -18.71 -0.99
CA GLY A 590 -6.18 -20.09 -1.51
C GLY A 590 -7.28 -20.37 -2.55
N SER A 591 -8.02 -19.35 -2.97
CA SER A 591 -9.15 -19.44 -3.89
C SER A 591 -9.33 -18.25 -4.84
N THR A 592 -8.92 -17.04 -4.46
CA THR A 592 -9.17 -15.76 -5.15
C THR A 592 -8.06 -14.74 -4.91
N LEU A 593 -8.21 -13.53 -5.45
CA LEU A 593 -7.36 -12.38 -5.07
C LEU A 593 -7.51 -12.07 -3.57
N ARG A 594 -6.39 -11.86 -2.87
CA ARG A 594 -6.36 -11.55 -1.44
C ARG A 594 -6.93 -10.15 -1.19
N SER A 595 -7.74 -9.98 -0.13
CA SER A 595 -8.24 -8.66 0.28
C SER A 595 -7.12 -7.66 0.60
N SER A 596 -6.09 -8.12 1.32
CA SER A 596 -4.82 -7.44 1.59
C SER A 596 -3.77 -7.68 0.50
N THR A 597 -4.13 -7.47 -0.76
CA THR A 597 -3.14 -7.20 -1.82
C THR A 597 -3.05 -5.69 -2.11
N LEU A 598 -2.28 -5.30 -3.11
CA LEU A 598 -2.21 -3.91 -3.60
C LEU A 598 -3.41 -3.61 -4.51
N TRP A 599 -4.02 -2.45 -4.33
CA TRP A 599 -5.13 -1.93 -5.13
C TRP A 599 -4.84 -0.50 -5.63
N SER A 600 -5.69 0.07 -6.48
CA SER A 600 -5.45 1.44 -6.97
C SER A 600 -5.44 2.50 -5.87
N ASN A 601 -6.15 2.27 -4.76
CA ASN A 601 -6.14 3.13 -3.58
C ASN A 601 -4.94 2.89 -2.64
N SER A 602 -4.03 1.96 -2.95
CA SER A 602 -2.90 1.57 -2.09
C SER A 602 -1.63 2.37 -2.38
N GLY A 603 -1.58 3.15 -3.46
CA GLY A 603 -0.55 4.16 -3.71
C GLY A 603 -1.15 5.56 -3.76
N ASN A 604 -0.36 6.56 -3.38
CA ASN A 604 -0.74 7.97 -3.43
C ASN A 604 -0.42 8.53 -4.81
N ALA A 605 -1.46 8.92 -5.55
CA ALA A 605 -1.36 9.43 -6.92
C ALA A 605 -0.82 10.87 -7.02
N SER A 606 -0.73 11.61 -5.91
CA SER A 606 0.04 12.87 -5.84
C SER A 606 1.54 12.56 -5.81
N ALA A 607 2.37 13.48 -6.33
CA ALA A 607 3.81 13.44 -6.13
C ALA A 607 4.16 13.70 -4.65
N TRP A 608 5.34 13.23 -4.22
CA TRP A 608 5.89 13.56 -2.91
C TRP A 608 5.91 15.08 -2.72
N ASN A 609 5.45 15.55 -1.55
CA ASN A 609 5.35 16.96 -1.20
C ASN A 609 4.57 17.83 -2.23
N ASN A 610 3.72 17.22 -3.06
CA ASN A 610 3.08 17.84 -4.23
C ASN A 610 4.09 18.58 -5.15
N THR A 611 5.32 18.07 -5.28
CA THR A 611 6.28 18.51 -6.32
C THR A 611 5.64 18.42 -7.70
N ASP A 612 5.86 19.40 -8.59
CA ASP A 612 5.30 19.32 -9.94
C ASP A 612 5.93 18.12 -10.69
N PRO A 613 5.13 17.17 -11.19
CA PRO A 613 5.66 16.03 -11.95
C PRO A 613 6.41 16.44 -13.23
N ALA A 614 6.26 17.68 -13.72
CA ALA A 614 7.05 18.22 -14.83
C ALA A 614 8.51 18.54 -14.44
N ASP A 615 8.79 18.84 -13.17
CA ASP A 615 10.10 19.31 -12.69
C ASP A 615 11.06 18.17 -12.30
N ILE A 616 10.60 16.91 -12.31
CA ILE A 616 11.35 15.73 -11.85
C ILE A 616 11.53 14.67 -12.95
N GLY A 617 12.55 13.82 -12.81
CA GLY A 617 12.82 12.72 -13.73
C GLY A 617 11.73 11.63 -13.73
N GLN A 618 11.75 10.74 -14.72
CA GLN A 618 10.74 9.66 -14.83
C GLN A 618 10.88 8.58 -13.73
N GLN A 619 12.13 8.29 -13.36
CA GLN A 619 12.51 7.31 -12.35
C GLN A 619 12.57 7.91 -10.94
N ASP A 620 12.53 9.25 -10.83
CA ASP A 620 12.67 10.01 -9.59
C ASP A 620 11.66 9.53 -8.54
N THR A 621 12.15 9.20 -7.35
CA THR A 621 11.34 8.60 -6.28
C THR A 621 10.28 9.58 -5.75
N ARG A 622 10.48 10.90 -5.96
CA ARG A 622 9.46 11.94 -5.68
C ARG A 622 8.22 11.84 -6.57
N GLY A 623 8.28 11.10 -7.68
CA GLY A 623 7.11 10.82 -8.52
C GLY A 623 6.02 10.00 -7.81
N THR A 624 6.36 9.35 -6.70
CA THR A 624 5.45 8.58 -5.85
C THR A 624 5.23 9.27 -4.52
N GLY A 625 3.97 9.64 -4.21
CA GLY A 625 3.60 10.24 -2.92
C GLY A 625 3.57 9.24 -1.75
N GLY A 626 3.81 7.96 -2.01
CA GLY A 626 3.85 6.88 -1.02
C GLY A 626 3.06 5.65 -1.43
N VAL A 627 3.47 4.48 -0.94
CA VAL A 627 2.82 3.18 -1.14
C VAL A 627 2.52 2.56 0.21
N TYR A 628 1.28 2.16 0.42
CA TYR A 628 0.87 1.24 1.47
C TYR A 628 0.96 -0.20 0.94
N LEU A 629 1.76 -1.04 1.59
CA LEU A 629 1.86 -2.46 1.27
C LEU A 629 1.63 -3.31 2.54
N PRO A 630 0.54 -4.10 2.63
CA PRO A 630 0.36 -5.06 3.71
C PRO A 630 1.29 -6.26 3.52
N VAL A 631 2.20 -6.47 4.47
CA VAL A 631 3.20 -7.55 4.43
C VAL A 631 3.29 -8.28 5.77
N GLN A 632 3.94 -9.44 5.75
CA GLN A 632 4.45 -10.08 6.95
C GLN A 632 5.96 -9.83 7.04
N ILE A 633 6.44 -9.33 8.17
CA ILE A 633 7.86 -9.21 8.50
C ILE A 633 8.22 -10.12 9.67
N THR A 634 9.47 -10.56 9.73
CA THR A 634 10.06 -11.24 10.90
C THR A 634 11.29 -10.46 11.33
N TYR A 635 11.30 -9.95 12.57
CA TYR A 635 12.48 -9.29 13.15
C TYR A 635 13.47 -10.34 13.66
N ASP A 636 14.77 -10.19 13.44
CA ASP A 636 15.80 -10.99 14.10
C ASP A 636 16.01 -10.52 15.55
N SER A 637 14.95 -10.67 16.35
CA SER A 637 14.97 -10.42 17.79
C SER A 637 15.95 -11.31 18.56
N SER A 638 16.44 -12.38 17.94
CA SER A 638 17.47 -13.26 18.48
C SER A 638 18.90 -12.77 18.25
N GLY A 639 19.13 -11.85 17.29
CA GLY A 639 20.45 -11.38 16.87
C GLY A 639 21.33 -12.47 16.25
N THR A 640 20.74 -13.46 15.58
CA THR A 640 21.47 -14.62 15.02
C THR A 640 21.68 -14.56 13.51
N GLY A 641 21.11 -13.57 12.83
CA GLY A 641 20.96 -13.51 11.37
C GLY A 641 20.01 -14.59 10.82
N GLN A 642 19.29 -15.31 11.68
CA GLN A 642 18.45 -16.47 11.30
C GLN A 642 17.00 -16.23 11.66
N PHE A 643 16.32 -15.39 10.88
CA PHE A 643 14.88 -15.07 10.98
C PHE A 643 13.98 -16.32 11.05
N GLN A 644 13.70 -16.83 12.26
CA GLN A 644 13.05 -18.11 12.53
C GLN A 644 11.72 -17.90 13.28
N ASN A 645 10.58 -18.19 12.65
CA ASN A 645 9.23 -17.93 13.21
C ASN A 645 8.93 -18.53 14.62
N ASN A 646 9.78 -19.40 15.17
CA ASN A 646 9.66 -20.02 16.49
C ASN A 646 10.66 -19.51 17.53
N VAL A 647 11.54 -18.58 17.14
CA VAL A 647 12.52 -17.88 17.99
C VAL A 647 12.31 -16.37 17.87
N ASP A 648 12.00 -15.92 16.67
CA ASP A 648 11.84 -14.54 16.27
C ASP A 648 10.39 -14.07 16.20
N GLN A 649 10.23 -12.75 16.27
CA GLN A 649 8.94 -12.10 16.31
C GLN A 649 8.44 -11.74 14.90
N THR A 650 7.28 -12.30 14.55
CA THR A 650 6.72 -12.21 13.19
C THR A 650 5.39 -11.47 13.18
N TYR A 651 5.35 -10.30 12.55
CA TYR A 651 4.20 -9.40 12.54
C TYR A 651 3.63 -9.18 11.14
N GLN A 652 2.30 -9.07 11.07
CA GLN A 652 1.60 -8.46 9.95
C GLN A 652 1.65 -6.93 10.13
N VAL A 653 2.09 -6.20 9.10
CA VAL A 653 2.30 -4.75 9.16
C VAL A 653 1.77 -4.03 7.93
N ALA A 654 1.46 -2.75 8.08
CA ALA A 654 1.44 -1.78 7.00
C ALA A 654 2.88 -1.31 6.77
N LEU A 655 3.49 -1.73 5.67
CA LEU A 655 4.75 -1.18 5.21
C LEU A 655 4.46 0.09 4.40
N TYR A 656 5.13 1.19 4.73
CA TYR A 656 5.18 2.38 3.89
C TYR A 656 6.44 2.33 3.04
N ILE A 657 6.31 2.66 1.75
CA ILE A 657 7.42 2.87 0.84
C ILE A 657 7.23 4.25 0.20
N GLY A 658 8.21 5.15 0.30
CA GLY A 658 8.10 6.51 -0.20
C GLY A 658 9.44 7.12 -0.60
N HIS A 659 9.45 8.39 -0.98
CA HIS A 659 10.70 9.11 -1.21
C HIS A 659 11.51 9.22 0.08
N LEU A 660 12.67 8.56 0.11
CA LEU A 660 13.80 8.99 0.93
C LEU A 660 14.49 10.09 0.12
N ALA A 661 14.87 11.21 0.73
CA ALA A 661 15.90 12.02 0.11
C ALA A 661 17.11 11.11 -0.08
N GLU A 662 17.81 11.25 -1.21
CA GLU A 662 19.22 10.85 -1.21
C GLU A 662 19.86 11.63 -0.06
N SER A 663 20.22 10.94 1.03
CA SER A 663 21.23 11.43 1.96
C SER A 663 22.40 11.79 1.08
N ALA A 664 22.71 13.09 0.96
CA ALA A 664 23.56 13.63 -0.09
C ALA A 664 24.81 12.73 -0.22
N PRO A 665 24.92 11.99 -1.35
CA PRO A 665 25.28 10.56 -1.40
C PRO A 665 26.38 10.28 -0.39
N THR A 666 25.98 9.73 0.77
CA THR A 666 26.74 9.77 2.06
C THR A 666 28.21 9.92 1.75
N CYS A 667 28.69 11.17 1.83
CA CYS A 667 30.02 11.46 1.33
C CYS A 667 30.94 10.51 2.09
N PRO A 668 31.67 9.57 1.46
CA PRO A 668 32.34 8.55 2.25
C PRO A 668 33.24 9.15 3.35
N PRO A 669 33.89 10.32 3.13
CA PRO A 669 34.60 11.07 4.17
C PRO A 669 33.74 11.78 5.25
N ASP A 670 32.40 11.82 5.19
CA ASP A 670 31.49 12.28 6.25
C ASP A 670 31.17 11.08 7.15
N LEU A 671 32.07 10.84 8.09
CA LEU A 671 32.04 9.67 8.97
C LEU A 671 31.22 9.91 10.23
N ASN A 672 30.96 11.18 10.57
CA ASN A 672 30.19 11.56 11.73
C ASN A 672 28.67 11.66 11.41
N GLY A 673 28.31 11.87 10.14
CA GLY A 673 26.94 11.88 9.63
C GLY A 673 26.21 13.22 9.77
N ASP A 674 26.92 14.33 9.97
CA ASP A 674 26.31 15.67 10.12
C ASP A 674 26.03 16.38 8.78
N GLY A 675 26.49 15.83 7.65
CA GLY A 675 26.32 16.38 6.31
C GLY A 675 27.44 17.31 5.84
N VAL A 676 28.53 17.45 6.61
CA VAL A 676 29.66 18.34 6.29
C VAL A 676 30.99 17.62 6.50
N VAL A 677 31.65 17.21 5.42
CA VAL A 677 33.04 16.71 5.49
C VAL A 677 33.98 17.80 6.01
N ASP A 678 34.45 17.66 7.25
CA ASP A 678 35.43 18.58 7.84
C ASP A 678 36.57 17.90 8.63
N ALA A 679 37.16 18.62 9.58
CA ALA A 679 38.26 18.10 10.40
C ALA A 679 37.80 17.03 11.39
N ASP A 680 36.54 17.08 11.86
CA ASP A 680 36.03 16.13 12.85
C ASP A 680 35.86 14.73 12.22
N ASP A 681 35.49 14.63 10.95
CA ASP A 681 35.51 13.36 10.21
C ASP A 681 36.91 12.83 9.96
N PHE A 682 37.86 13.70 9.61
CA PHE A 682 39.26 13.28 9.46
C PHE A 682 39.82 12.75 10.79
N PHE A 683 39.46 13.36 11.93
CA PHE A 683 39.84 12.83 13.24
C PHE A 683 39.10 11.53 13.59
N LEU A 684 37.86 11.34 13.13
CA LEU A 684 37.13 10.09 13.27
C LEU A 684 37.75 8.98 12.40
N PHE A 685 38.10 9.26 11.14
CA PHE A 685 38.84 8.36 10.26
C PHE A 685 40.13 7.87 10.92
N LEU A 686 40.94 8.78 11.47
CA LEU A 686 42.18 8.41 12.16
C LEU A 686 41.94 7.50 13.38
N GLN A 687 40.80 7.62 14.07
CA GLN A 687 40.44 6.71 15.17
C GLN A 687 40.01 5.34 14.65
N LEU A 688 39.17 5.29 13.61
CA LEU A 688 38.69 4.05 12.98
C LEU A 688 39.85 3.27 12.35
N PHE A 689 40.71 3.95 11.61
CA PHE A 689 41.91 3.41 10.98
C PHE A 689 42.88 2.82 12.01
N ALA A 690 43.15 3.55 13.10
CA ALA A 690 44.01 3.06 14.18
C ALA A 690 43.38 1.91 15.00
N ALA A 691 42.06 1.77 14.97
CA ALA A 691 41.33 0.66 15.62
C ALA A 691 41.21 -0.59 14.73
N GLY A 692 41.46 -0.47 13.41
CA GLY A 692 41.14 -1.53 12.45
C GLY A 692 39.63 -1.73 12.29
N ASP A 693 38.84 -0.66 12.41
CA ASP A 693 37.39 -0.68 12.22
C ASP A 693 37.06 -0.76 10.71
N PRO A 694 36.20 -1.70 10.25
CA PRO A 694 35.86 -1.85 8.83
C PRO A 694 35.33 -0.60 8.14
N ARG A 695 34.85 0.40 8.89
CA ARG A 695 34.46 1.72 8.32
C ARG A 695 35.65 2.56 7.84
N ALA A 696 36.88 2.12 8.08
CA ALA A 696 38.09 2.71 7.54
C ALA A 696 38.59 2.03 6.24
N ASP A 697 37.92 0.97 5.76
CA ASP A 697 38.14 0.36 4.44
C ASP A 697 37.39 1.19 3.39
N PHE A 698 38.07 2.22 2.87
CA PHE A 698 37.52 3.18 1.91
C PHE A 698 37.61 2.68 0.48
N ASN A 699 38.58 1.82 0.17
CA ASN A 699 38.72 1.24 -1.17
C ASN A 699 37.82 -0.01 -1.39
N ASN A 700 37.28 -0.58 -0.31
CA ASN A 700 36.44 -1.78 -0.24
C ASN A 700 37.13 -3.08 -0.72
N ASP A 701 38.44 -3.23 -0.49
CA ASP A 701 39.20 -4.44 -0.84
C ASP A 701 39.29 -5.48 0.31
N GLY A 702 38.85 -5.13 1.51
CA GLY A 702 38.85 -5.98 2.70
C GLY A 702 40.10 -5.88 3.57
N VAL A 703 41.03 -4.95 3.28
CA VAL A 703 42.29 -4.76 4.00
C VAL A 703 42.52 -3.29 4.34
N ILE A 704 42.31 -2.91 5.61
CA ILE A 704 42.57 -1.54 6.08
C ILE A 704 44.08 -1.24 6.03
N ASP A 705 44.53 -0.49 5.01
CA ASP A 705 45.94 -0.11 4.85
C ASP A 705 46.18 1.31 4.28
N ALA A 706 47.40 1.58 3.79
CA ALA A 706 47.73 2.91 3.26
C ALA A 706 46.88 3.33 2.06
N ASP A 707 46.34 2.40 1.28
CA ASP A 707 45.53 2.72 0.12
C ASP A 707 44.14 3.29 0.51
N ASP A 708 43.59 2.91 1.67
CA ASP A 708 42.40 3.56 2.24
C ASP A 708 42.68 4.98 2.72
N PHE A 709 43.84 5.19 3.32
CA PHE A 709 44.28 6.53 3.74
C PHE A 709 44.39 7.47 2.54
N PHE A 710 44.75 6.96 1.37
CA PHE A 710 44.73 7.71 0.11
C PHE A 710 43.36 7.77 -0.58
N ALA A 711 42.44 6.85 -0.28
CA ALA A 711 41.06 6.91 -0.75
C ALA A 711 40.19 7.89 0.07
N PHE A 712 40.57 8.17 1.32
CA PHE A 712 39.94 9.21 2.16
C PHE A 712 40.30 10.65 1.72
N LEU A 713 41.52 10.87 1.21
CA LEU A 713 42.12 12.19 0.93
C LEU A 713 41.88 12.75 -0.49
#